data_AF-A0A2V8SIY7-F1
#
_entry.id   AF-A0A2V8SIY7-F1
#
_cell.length_a   1.000
_cell.length_b   1.000
_cell.length_c   1.000
_cell.angle_alpha   90.00
_cell.angle_beta   90.00
_cell.angle_gamma   90.00
#
_symmetry.space_group_name_H-M   'P 1'
#
loop_
_entity.id
_entity.type
_entity.pdbx_description
1 polymer ?
#
loop_
_entity_poly.entity_id
_entity_poly.type
_entity_poly.pdbx_seq_one_letter_code
_entity_poly.pdbx_strand_id
1 'polypeptide(L)'
;MRRAAGAALLALVLVVCAAFCLTRLSEVDFHWHLLAGQRILAEHRVPRSDSFSFASAGRAWTDLHWMFELLVAWVWARAGWTGLDLLKVAFITGGFACALAAALRRGASAPVAAVVGLVAVVAGQERFNLRPEAASFLLLGVLLLLLERRRDHPRVVALAPPLMAIWANLHALFAVGLAALVLVAAGDHLERRLGPDGRAPAESRPRPRLFLAAVASLAATLLTPYGVRGWVLPLRLLFQRIGGDNVYSRSIAEFQAPFGGFGWTSSVQAFALLALITAPALVRARRDLHLSEALLLVAFFALALLARRNIALFALVALAVGTPLIAAALRSLSGGRRAAPSSDDGAGGAPAWIASGLAAAAGLALLAAVCTDRFYARDGTQRYFGRGEAPGFYPAGAADFVLARSLPGETMHDMTVGGFLAWRWFPGRRVFLDGRLEVHDPEVYAAYLKSLSDPEAFEDLARRFRIGVVVWSHRQSAEAAPLLRHLASGHGWKPVFVDLAAAVFVRDIAGGAAGAPPQAIDLGEPMLARRLLDQIAAADLASTSLDPLPLFLRALLPWREVPVAEVNTALFFAVIGQDGAAEELFRAALARAPLNPVLHYDLALVLEHAGKNSAARAACERALALDPSFAAAHAALARQALAQGDAGAALAEWAAAERLAPLDGAALQARGALLARRGQLDEAIEDYRQVVRSEPHRMAPRLDLAFLYQRRGMGEQALAEIGRAAALDPRSAGPRVALARLRAAEGDLAGAEKALRAILAEQPRSAEAHLALALLLVGSLRHDEAMRELEAAVGAGTDPGVLSGEPALRVLAGRPDFVRLLRRTGP
;
A
#
# COMPACT_ATOMS: atom_id res chain seq x y z
N MET A 1 7.14 -32.55 -34.38
CA MET A 1 7.99 -32.12 -33.24
C MET A 1 7.94 -30.62 -32.94
N ARG A 2 8.19 -29.70 -33.90
CA ARG A 2 8.22 -28.24 -33.63
C ARG A 2 6.90 -27.62 -33.13
N ARG A 3 5.74 -28.02 -33.70
CA ARG A 3 4.42 -27.58 -33.20
C ARG A 3 4.15 -28.04 -31.77
N ALA A 4 4.56 -29.27 -31.43
CA ALA A 4 4.44 -29.81 -30.08
C ALA A 4 5.35 -29.07 -29.07
N ALA A 5 6.59 -28.75 -29.47
CA ALA A 5 7.50 -27.95 -28.65
C ALA A 5 6.97 -26.52 -28.42
N GLY A 6 6.42 -25.88 -29.45
CA GLY A 6 5.78 -24.57 -29.32
C GLY A 6 4.54 -24.60 -28.41
N ALA A 7 3.71 -25.64 -28.52
CA ALA A 7 2.56 -25.83 -27.65
C ALA A 7 2.97 -26.06 -26.18
N ALA A 8 4.00 -26.87 -25.94
CA ALA A 8 4.55 -27.10 -24.61
C ALA A 8 5.10 -25.81 -23.97
N LEU A 9 5.77 -24.96 -24.76
CA LEU A 9 6.29 -23.68 -24.29
C LEU A 9 5.17 -22.71 -23.89
N LEU A 10 4.09 -22.64 -24.68
CA LEU A 10 2.93 -21.82 -24.35
C LEU A 10 2.14 -22.36 -23.16
N ALA A 11 2.04 -23.69 -23.04
CA ALA A 11 1.47 -24.33 -21.86
C ALA A 11 2.25 -23.99 -20.59
N LEU A 12 3.59 -23.94 -20.67
CA LEU A 12 4.43 -23.51 -19.54
C LEU A 12 4.09 -22.08 -19.10
N VAL A 13 3.86 -21.14 -20.02
CA VAL A 13 3.44 -19.77 -19.66
C VAL A 13 2.12 -19.78 -18.88
N LEU A 14 1.15 -20.58 -19.32
CA LEU A 14 -0.14 -20.71 -18.63
C LEU A 14 -0.01 -21.39 -17.27
N VAL A 15 0.89 -22.38 -17.13
CA VAL A 15 1.20 -23.02 -15.84
C VAL A 15 1.87 -22.02 -14.89
N VAL A 16 2.80 -21.20 -15.36
CA VAL A 16 3.39 -20.12 -14.56
C VAL A 16 2.32 -19.11 -14.14
N CYS A 17 1.43 -18.71 -15.04
CA CYS A 17 0.30 -17.84 -14.72
C CYS A 17 -0.61 -18.45 -13.64
N ALA A 18 -0.96 -19.73 -13.76
CA ALA A 18 -1.75 -20.44 -12.77
C ALA A 18 -1.03 -20.54 -11.41
N ALA A 19 0.29 -20.74 -11.40
CA ALA A 19 1.08 -20.77 -10.16
C ALA A 19 1.03 -19.42 -9.42
N PHE A 20 1.09 -18.30 -10.13
CA PHE A 20 0.89 -16.96 -9.53
C PHE A 20 -0.53 -16.73 -9.00
N CYS A 21 -1.51 -17.47 -9.51
CA CYS A 21 -2.88 -17.43 -8.98
C CYS A 21 -3.02 -18.26 -7.70
N LEU A 22 -2.22 -19.31 -7.51
CA LEU A 22 -2.26 -20.19 -6.33
C LEU A 22 -1.52 -19.57 -5.14
N THR A 23 -1.96 -18.37 -4.75
CA THR A 23 -1.52 -17.67 -3.56
C THR A 23 -2.54 -17.78 -2.44
N ARG A 24 -2.04 -17.89 -1.20
CA ARG A 24 -2.85 -17.80 0.03
C ARG A 24 -3.64 -16.49 0.02
N LEU A 25 -4.85 -16.53 0.54
CA LEU A 25 -5.72 -15.37 0.61
C LEU A 25 -5.15 -14.37 1.63
N SER A 26 -4.63 -13.25 1.12
CA SER A 26 -4.19 -12.07 1.88
C SER A 26 -4.86 -10.82 1.31
N GLU A 27 -6.19 -10.86 1.22
CA GLU A 27 -7.02 -9.86 0.54
C GLU A 27 -8.11 -9.30 1.47
N VAL A 28 -8.17 -7.98 1.59
CA VAL A 28 -9.04 -7.27 2.55
C VAL A 28 -10.51 -7.26 2.12
N ASP A 29 -10.76 -7.31 0.80
CA ASP A 29 -12.10 -7.10 0.23
C ASP A 29 -12.88 -8.40 -0.03
N PHE A 30 -12.23 -9.55 0.04
CA PHE A 30 -12.84 -10.81 -0.40
C PHE A 30 -14.09 -11.19 0.42
N HIS A 31 -14.03 -11.10 1.75
CA HIS A 31 -15.08 -11.63 2.62
C HIS A 31 -16.38 -10.82 2.56
N TRP A 32 -16.35 -9.51 2.29
CA TRP A 32 -17.59 -8.75 2.14
C TRP A 32 -18.31 -9.09 0.83
N HIS A 33 -17.58 -9.40 -0.25
CA HIS A 33 -18.16 -9.95 -1.48
C HIS A 33 -18.81 -11.32 -1.23
N LEU A 34 -18.12 -12.18 -0.47
CA LEU A 34 -18.65 -13.49 -0.09
C LEU A 34 -19.94 -13.35 0.73
N LEU A 35 -19.95 -12.46 1.72
CA LEU A 35 -21.15 -12.15 2.53
C LEU A 35 -22.30 -11.63 1.65
N ALA A 36 -22.02 -10.67 0.77
CA ALA A 36 -23.04 -10.10 -0.12
C ALA A 36 -23.64 -11.17 -1.03
N GLY A 37 -22.82 -12.05 -1.61
CA GLY A 37 -23.28 -13.19 -2.41
C GLY A 37 -24.13 -14.18 -1.61
N GLN A 38 -23.72 -14.52 -0.37
CA GLN A 38 -24.49 -15.38 0.52
C GLN A 38 -25.87 -14.77 0.84
N ARG A 39 -25.93 -13.46 1.00
CA ARG A 39 -27.20 -12.74 1.21
C ARG A 39 -28.06 -12.69 -0.03
N ILE A 40 -27.50 -12.47 -1.21
CA ILE A 40 -28.26 -12.53 -2.47
C ILE A 40 -28.92 -13.90 -2.63
N LEU A 41 -28.19 -14.99 -2.32
CA LEU A 41 -28.71 -16.35 -2.35
C LEU A 41 -29.81 -16.59 -1.30
N ALA A 42 -29.69 -16.03 -0.10
CA ALA A 42 -30.68 -16.20 0.95
C ALA A 42 -31.95 -15.35 0.73
N GLU A 43 -31.77 -14.09 0.34
CA GLU A 43 -32.83 -13.07 0.25
C GLU A 43 -33.46 -12.98 -1.14
N HIS A 44 -32.86 -13.62 -2.16
CA HIS A 44 -33.25 -13.56 -3.57
C HIS A 44 -33.34 -12.12 -4.11
N ARG A 45 -32.52 -11.21 -3.58
CA ARG A 45 -32.51 -9.78 -3.92
C ARG A 45 -31.11 -9.23 -3.88
N VAL A 46 -30.80 -8.35 -4.84
CA VAL A 46 -29.54 -7.61 -4.85
C VAL A 46 -29.62 -6.45 -3.84
N PRO A 47 -28.64 -6.29 -2.94
CA PRO A 47 -28.61 -5.21 -1.96
C PRO A 47 -28.74 -3.82 -2.60
N ARG A 48 -29.49 -2.93 -1.98
CA ARG A 48 -29.65 -1.53 -2.44
C ARG A 48 -29.19 -0.49 -1.41
N SER A 49 -28.89 -0.95 -0.21
CA SER A 49 -28.45 -0.10 0.90
C SER A 49 -27.46 -0.86 1.76
N ASP A 50 -26.60 -0.11 2.44
CA ASP A 50 -25.68 -0.69 3.39
C ASP A 50 -26.39 -1.24 4.62
N SER A 51 -25.94 -2.43 5.01
CA SER A 51 -26.44 -3.19 6.14
C SER A 51 -25.32 -3.94 6.87
N PHE A 52 -24.06 -3.81 6.41
CA PHE A 52 -22.91 -4.39 7.09
C PHE A 52 -22.36 -3.42 8.13
N SER A 53 -22.31 -2.13 7.81
CA SER A 53 -21.77 -1.12 8.70
C SER A 53 -22.84 -0.41 9.53
N PHE A 54 -22.51 -0.03 10.76
CA PHE A 54 -23.38 0.82 11.59
C PHE A 54 -23.10 2.31 11.39
N ALA A 55 -21.86 2.70 11.04
CA ALA A 55 -21.51 4.11 10.84
C ALA A 55 -22.13 4.71 9.57
N SER A 56 -22.43 3.88 8.58
CA SER A 56 -23.05 4.26 7.30
C SER A 56 -24.36 3.51 7.03
N ALA A 57 -25.00 2.99 8.09
CA ALA A 57 -26.19 2.16 7.97
C ALA A 57 -27.29 2.83 7.13
N GLY A 58 -27.83 2.11 6.16
CA GLY A 58 -28.95 2.57 5.32
C GLY A 58 -28.56 3.48 4.16
N ARG A 59 -27.28 3.86 3.99
CA ARG A 59 -26.85 4.61 2.80
C ARG A 59 -27.02 3.78 1.53
N ALA A 60 -27.30 4.44 0.41
CA ALA A 60 -27.53 3.77 -0.86
C ALA A 60 -26.27 3.04 -1.34
N TRP A 61 -26.43 1.79 -1.77
CA TRP A 61 -25.35 0.97 -2.32
C TRP A 61 -25.72 0.53 -3.73
N THR A 62 -24.83 0.84 -4.69
CA THR A 62 -24.94 0.41 -6.09
C THR A 62 -23.94 -0.70 -6.34
N ASP A 63 -24.37 -1.94 -6.21
CA ASP A 63 -23.50 -3.10 -6.32
C ASP A 63 -23.37 -3.57 -7.77
N LEU A 64 -22.25 -3.17 -8.41
CA LEU A 64 -21.89 -3.64 -9.76
C LEU A 64 -21.27 -5.04 -9.78
N HIS A 65 -21.11 -5.68 -8.62
CA HIS A 65 -20.41 -6.95 -8.45
C HIS A 65 -21.35 -8.13 -8.16
N TRP A 66 -22.66 -7.89 -8.06
CA TRP A 66 -23.63 -8.89 -7.62
C TRP A 66 -23.53 -10.27 -8.31
N MET A 67 -23.22 -10.33 -9.62
CA MET A 67 -23.09 -11.61 -10.32
C MET A 67 -21.78 -12.32 -9.96
N PHE A 68 -20.71 -11.57 -9.69
CA PHE A 68 -19.45 -12.12 -9.18
C PHE A 68 -19.65 -12.64 -7.76
N GLU A 69 -20.34 -11.87 -6.92
CA GLU A 69 -20.65 -12.22 -5.54
C GLU A 69 -21.49 -13.50 -5.44
N LEU A 70 -22.54 -13.60 -6.26
CA LEU A 70 -23.35 -14.81 -6.37
C LEU A 70 -22.51 -16.02 -6.81
N LEU A 71 -21.61 -15.83 -7.76
CA LEU A 71 -20.72 -16.88 -8.24
C LEU A 71 -19.75 -17.35 -7.15
N VAL A 72 -19.07 -16.44 -6.45
CA VAL A 72 -18.13 -16.84 -5.39
C VAL A 72 -18.84 -17.50 -4.22
N ALA A 73 -20.03 -17.03 -3.84
CA ALA A 73 -20.84 -17.66 -2.79
C ALA A 73 -21.30 -19.07 -3.18
N TRP A 74 -21.73 -19.24 -4.44
CA TRP A 74 -22.12 -20.55 -4.98
C TRP A 74 -20.96 -21.55 -5.03
N VAL A 75 -19.78 -21.09 -5.46
CA VAL A 75 -18.55 -21.91 -5.51
C VAL A 75 -18.09 -22.27 -4.10
N TRP A 76 -18.06 -21.30 -3.18
CA TRP A 76 -17.67 -21.50 -1.79
C TRP A 76 -18.52 -22.59 -1.13
N ALA A 77 -19.85 -22.52 -1.29
CA ALA A 77 -20.78 -23.47 -0.69
C ALA A 77 -20.61 -24.93 -1.18
N ARG A 78 -19.97 -25.15 -2.34
CA ARG A 78 -19.84 -26.49 -2.96
C ARG A 78 -18.43 -27.05 -2.93
N ALA A 79 -17.42 -26.19 -3.02
CA ALA A 79 -16.04 -26.60 -3.25
C ALA A 79 -15.02 -25.86 -2.36
N GLY A 80 -15.48 -25.00 -1.44
CA GLY A 80 -14.63 -24.29 -0.49
C GLY A 80 -13.43 -23.60 -1.14
N TRP A 81 -12.27 -23.69 -0.49
CA TRP A 81 -11.02 -23.10 -0.98
C TRP A 81 -10.59 -23.60 -2.36
N THR A 82 -10.69 -24.91 -2.61
CA THR A 82 -10.31 -25.50 -3.89
C THR A 82 -11.13 -24.92 -5.04
N GLY A 83 -12.45 -24.76 -4.84
CA GLY A 83 -13.32 -24.15 -5.84
C GLY A 83 -12.95 -22.71 -6.15
N LEU A 84 -12.69 -21.91 -5.10
CA LEU A 84 -12.32 -20.50 -5.25
C LEU A 84 -10.97 -20.32 -5.95
N ASP A 85 -9.98 -21.17 -5.65
CA ASP A 85 -8.69 -21.15 -6.34
C ASP A 85 -8.82 -21.53 -7.81
N LEU A 86 -9.62 -22.56 -8.12
CA LEU A 86 -9.90 -22.94 -9.50
C LEU A 86 -10.63 -21.83 -10.26
N LEU A 87 -11.55 -21.11 -9.61
CA LEU A 87 -12.24 -19.96 -10.20
C LEU A 87 -11.27 -18.82 -10.51
N LYS A 88 -10.39 -18.47 -9.56
CA LYS A 88 -9.33 -17.46 -9.71
C LYS A 88 -8.40 -17.82 -10.89
N VAL A 89 -7.90 -19.06 -10.92
CA VAL A 89 -7.05 -19.59 -12.01
C VAL A 89 -7.80 -19.53 -13.35
N ALA A 90 -9.06 -19.97 -13.40
CA ALA A 90 -9.85 -19.99 -14.63
C ALA A 90 -10.04 -18.57 -15.21
N PHE A 91 -10.33 -17.59 -14.36
CA PHE A 91 -10.48 -16.20 -14.80
C PHE A 91 -9.18 -15.61 -15.33
N ILE A 92 -8.11 -15.67 -14.54
CA ILE A 92 -6.87 -14.98 -14.88
C ILE A 92 -6.15 -15.72 -16.01
N THR A 93 -5.87 -17.01 -15.84
CA THR A 93 -5.18 -17.81 -16.86
C THR A 93 -6.00 -17.94 -18.14
N GLY A 94 -7.34 -17.97 -18.05
CA GLY A 94 -8.23 -17.92 -19.21
C GLY A 94 -8.11 -16.62 -20.01
N GLY A 95 -7.99 -15.47 -19.33
CA GLY A 95 -7.73 -14.17 -19.97
C GLY A 95 -6.40 -14.16 -20.73
N PHE A 96 -5.32 -14.61 -20.09
CA PHE A 96 -3.99 -14.74 -20.72
C PHE A 96 -3.98 -15.76 -21.87
N ALA A 97 -4.70 -16.88 -21.74
CA ALA A 97 -4.85 -17.86 -22.81
C ALA A 97 -5.58 -17.26 -24.03
N CYS A 98 -6.63 -16.46 -23.81
CA CYS A 98 -7.32 -15.77 -24.90
C CYS A 98 -6.43 -14.72 -25.58
N ALA A 99 -5.64 -13.97 -24.81
CA ALA A 99 -4.67 -13.00 -25.35
C ALA A 99 -3.56 -13.69 -26.16
N LEU A 100 -3.00 -14.80 -25.67
CA LEU A 100 -2.05 -15.64 -26.42
C LEU A 100 -2.67 -16.18 -27.71
N ALA A 101 -3.90 -16.68 -27.64
CA ALA A 101 -4.61 -17.16 -28.81
C ALA A 101 -4.82 -16.05 -29.85
N ALA A 102 -5.14 -14.82 -29.42
CA ALA A 102 -5.25 -13.66 -30.31
C ALA A 102 -3.89 -13.36 -30.99
N ALA A 103 -2.79 -13.35 -30.23
CA ALA A 103 -1.46 -13.11 -30.77
C ALA A 103 -1.03 -14.17 -31.80
N LEU A 104 -1.27 -15.45 -31.53
CA LEU A 104 -0.90 -16.55 -32.44
C LEU A 104 -1.70 -16.53 -33.73
N ARG A 105 -3.00 -16.18 -33.66
CA ARG A 105 -3.84 -16.02 -34.87
C ARG A 105 -3.32 -14.92 -35.78
N ARG A 106 -2.65 -13.92 -35.19
CA ARG A 106 -2.07 -12.78 -35.88
C ARG A 106 -0.64 -13.03 -36.38
N GLY A 107 -0.18 -14.28 -36.34
CA GLY A 107 1.12 -14.69 -36.89
C GLY A 107 2.31 -14.46 -35.95
N ALA A 108 2.08 -14.30 -34.65
CA ALA A 108 3.15 -14.39 -33.65
C ALA A 108 3.71 -15.82 -33.59
N SER A 109 5.04 -15.96 -33.48
CA SER A 109 5.66 -17.27 -33.26
C SER A 109 5.54 -17.67 -31.80
N ALA A 110 5.42 -18.98 -31.52
CA ALA A 110 5.30 -19.50 -30.16
C ALA A 110 6.46 -19.06 -29.22
N PRO A 111 7.74 -18.98 -29.66
CA PRO A 111 8.82 -18.51 -28.80
C PRO A 111 8.68 -17.03 -28.40
N VAL A 112 8.31 -16.15 -29.34
CA VAL A 112 8.10 -14.72 -29.03
C VAL A 112 6.90 -14.55 -28.12
N ALA A 113 5.80 -15.23 -28.41
CA ALA A 113 4.61 -15.22 -27.56
C ALA A 113 4.88 -15.76 -26.16
N ALA A 114 5.78 -16.74 -26.01
CA ALA A 114 6.16 -17.26 -24.71
C ALA A 114 6.99 -16.26 -23.90
N VAL A 115 8.00 -15.62 -24.50
CA VAL A 115 8.82 -14.60 -23.83
C VAL A 115 7.96 -13.42 -23.39
N VAL A 116 7.17 -12.86 -24.31
CA VAL A 116 6.27 -11.74 -23.99
C VAL A 116 5.21 -12.17 -22.98
N GLY A 117 4.71 -13.40 -23.09
CA GLY A 117 3.75 -13.98 -22.15
C GLY A 117 4.28 -14.09 -20.73
N LEU A 118 5.52 -14.56 -20.53
CA LEU A 118 6.15 -14.61 -19.21
C LEU A 118 6.30 -13.21 -18.60
N VAL A 119 6.77 -12.23 -19.39
CA VAL A 119 6.89 -10.84 -18.92
C VAL A 119 5.52 -10.25 -18.60
N ALA A 120 4.51 -10.49 -19.43
CA ALA A 120 3.14 -10.02 -19.20
C ALA A 120 2.52 -10.66 -17.94
N VAL A 121 2.80 -11.94 -17.67
CA VAL A 121 2.37 -12.62 -16.43
C VAL A 121 3.00 -11.97 -15.21
N VAL A 122 4.32 -11.70 -15.22
CA VAL A 122 4.99 -11.00 -14.12
C VAL A 122 4.49 -9.57 -13.95
N ALA A 123 4.21 -8.85 -15.04
CA ALA A 123 3.61 -7.51 -14.99
C ALA A 123 2.19 -7.54 -14.40
N GLY A 124 1.42 -8.61 -14.63
CA GLY A 124 0.06 -8.74 -14.11
C GLY A 124 -0.05 -9.28 -12.69
N GLN A 125 0.98 -9.96 -12.19
CA GLN A 125 0.87 -10.89 -11.05
C GLN A 125 0.31 -10.26 -9.77
N GLU A 126 0.63 -8.98 -9.48
CA GLU A 126 0.16 -8.25 -8.29
C GLU A 126 -1.37 -8.18 -8.18
N ARG A 127 -2.07 -8.32 -9.31
CA ARG A 127 -3.53 -8.26 -9.40
C ARG A 127 -4.16 -9.64 -9.55
N PHE A 128 -3.39 -10.72 -9.39
CA PHE A 128 -3.89 -12.09 -9.47
C PHE A 128 -4.56 -12.51 -8.15
N ASN A 129 -5.54 -11.73 -7.71
CA ASN A 129 -6.32 -11.96 -6.50
C ASN A 129 -7.75 -12.34 -6.89
N LEU A 130 -8.47 -13.00 -6.00
CA LEU A 130 -9.88 -13.35 -6.22
C LEU A 130 -10.77 -12.14 -5.94
N ARG A 131 -10.77 -11.18 -6.87
CA ARG A 131 -11.61 -9.97 -6.89
C ARG A 131 -12.50 -9.95 -8.14
N PRO A 132 -13.57 -9.13 -8.19
CA PRO A 132 -14.36 -8.93 -9.40
C PRO A 132 -13.52 -8.55 -10.64
N GLU A 133 -12.41 -7.85 -10.43
CA GLU A 133 -11.42 -7.52 -11.46
C GLU A 133 -10.86 -8.76 -12.19
N ALA A 134 -10.66 -9.89 -11.50
CA ALA A 134 -10.13 -11.10 -12.14
C ALA A 134 -11.04 -11.57 -13.29
N ALA A 135 -12.36 -11.50 -13.11
CA ALA A 135 -13.31 -11.81 -14.18
C ALA A 135 -13.18 -10.83 -15.37
N SER A 136 -12.82 -9.56 -15.12
CA SER A 136 -12.57 -8.58 -16.18
C SER A 136 -11.36 -8.93 -17.03
N PHE A 137 -10.33 -9.59 -16.49
CA PHE A 137 -9.18 -10.07 -17.28
C PHE A 137 -9.59 -11.15 -18.28
N LEU A 138 -10.45 -12.09 -17.87
CA LEU A 138 -11.04 -13.07 -18.79
C LEU A 138 -11.84 -12.37 -19.90
N LEU A 139 -12.75 -11.48 -19.51
CA LEU A 139 -13.66 -10.82 -20.45
C LEU A 139 -12.91 -9.90 -21.43
N LEU A 140 -11.86 -9.22 -20.97
CA LEU A 140 -10.97 -8.45 -21.84
C LEU A 140 -10.22 -9.38 -22.82
N GLY A 141 -9.65 -10.48 -22.33
CA GLY A 141 -8.98 -11.47 -23.17
C GLY A 141 -9.91 -12.06 -24.24
N VAL A 142 -11.14 -12.42 -23.86
CA VAL A 142 -12.18 -12.90 -24.77
C VAL A 142 -12.55 -11.82 -25.78
N LEU A 143 -12.73 -10.56 -25.34
CA LEU A 143 -13.03 -9.44 -26.23
C LEU A 143 -11.91 -9.22 -27.26
N LEU A 144 -10.64 -9.23 -26.84
CA LEU A 144 -9.48 -9.09 -27.73
C LEU A 144 -9.43 -10.24 -28.76
N LEU A 145 -9.71 -11.47 -28.33
CA LEU A 145 -9.79 -12.63 -29.22
C LEU A 145 -10.96 -12.54 -30.21
N LEU A 146 -12.14 -12.09 -29.75
CA LEU A 146 -13.30 -11.86 -30.61
C LEU A 146 -13.01 -10.77 -31.64
N LEU A 147 -12.37 -9.69 -31.20
CA LEU A 147 -11.94 -8.61 -32.08
C LEU A 147 -10.98 -9.15 -33.13
N GLU A 148 -9.98 -9.95 -32.76
CA GLU A 148 -9.08 -10.51 -33.77
C GLU A 148 -9.79 -11.48 -34.73
N ARG A 149 -10.65 -12.38 -34.21
CA ARG A 149 -11.46 -13.30 -35.04
C ARG A 149 -12.42 -12.59 -35.98
N ARG A 150 -12.80 -11.34 -35.71
CA ARG A 150 -13.70 -10.54 -36.58
C ARG A 150 -13.11 -10.32 -37.97
N ARG A 151 -11.79 -10.36 -38.10
CA ARG A 151 -11.07 -10.14 -39.36
C ARG A 151 -11.51 -11.21 -40.37
N ASP A 152 -11.41 -12.48 -39.96
CA ASP A 152 -11.79 -13.66 -40.74
C ASP A 152 -13.31 -13.93 -40.73
N HIS A 153 -13.94 -13.80 -39.55
CA HIS A 153 -15.33 -14.16 -39.33
C HIS A 153 -16.14 -12.98 -38.76
N PRO A 154 -16.54 -11.99 -39.58
CA PRO A 154 -17.18 -10.76 -39.09
C PRO A 154 -18.49 -10.93 -38.32
N ARG A 155 -19.15 -12.09 -38.36
CA ARG A 155 -20.36 -12.36 -37.56
C ARG A 155 -20.07 -12.56 -36.07
N VAL A 156 -18.84 -12.94 -35.69
CA VAL A 156 -18.47 -13.20 -34.28
C VAL A 156 -18.56 -11.95 -33.40
N VAL A 157 -18.50 -10.75 -33.99
CA VAL A 157 -18.65 -9.48 -33.26
C VAL A 157 -20.04 -9.32 -32.64
N ALA A 158 -21.04 -10.06 -33.12
CA ALA A 158 -22.38 -10.12 -32.51
C ALA A 158 -22.37 -10.73 -31.10
N LEU A 159 -21.27 -11.37 -30.68
CA LEU A 159 -21.08 -11.84 -29.31
C LEU A 159 -20.59 -10.73 -28.36
N ALA A 160 -20.21 -9.55 -28.87
CA ALA A 160 -19.75 -8.46 -28.02
C ALA A 160 -20.86 -7.91 -27.11
N PRO A 161 -22.11 -7.64 -27.58
CA PRO A 161 -23.17 -7.18 -26.69
C PRO A 161 -23.49 -8.10 -25.50
N PRO A 162 -23.72 -9.42 -25.66
CA PRO A 162 -23.94 -10.29 -24.50
C PRO A 162 -22.70 -10.39 -23.60
N LEU A 163 -21.48 -10.38 -24.15
CA LEU A 163 -20.26 -10.31 -23.35
C LEU A 163 -20.23 -9.05 -22.48
N MET A 164 -20.61 -7.89 -23.05
CA MET A 164 -20.64 -6.62 -22.33
C MET A 164 -21.75 -6.54 -21.28
N ALA A 165 -22.92 -7.15 -21.54
CA ALA A 165 -23.97 -7.29 -20.53
C ALA A 165 -23.49 -8.11 -19.33
N ILE A 166 -22.83 -9.25 -19.57
CA ILE A 166 -22.24 -10.09 -18.51
C ILE A 166 -21.17 -9.28 -17.76
N TRP A 167 -20.31 -8.56 -18.46
CA TRP A 167 -19.25 -7.75 -17.84
C TRP A 167 -19.82 -6.66 -16.93
N ALA A 168 -20.85 -5.92 -17.38
CA ALA A 168 -21.46 -4.86 -16.60
C ALA A 168 -22.13 -5.33 -15.29
N ASN A 169 -22.42 -6.63 -15.17
CA ASN A 169 -22.97 -7.25 -13.96
C ASN A 169 -21.90 -7.96 -13.10
N LEU A 170 -20.67 -8.09 -13.60
CA LEU A 170 -19.54 -8.65 -12.84
C LEU A 170 -18.67 -7.55 -12.24
N HIS A 171 -18.38 -6.49 -12.99
CA HIS A 171 -17.41 -5.49 -12.56
C HIS A 171 -17.45 -4.18 -13.36
N ALA A 172 -17.13 -3.07 -12.69
CA ALA A 172 -17.06 -1.72 -13.26
C ALA A 172 -16.08 -1.54 -14.44
N LEU A 173 -15.09 -2.43 -14.61
CA LEU A 173 -14.15 -2.37 -15.75
C LEU A 173 -14.79 -2.67 -17.12
N PHE A 174 -16.09 -2.96 -17.19
CA PHE A 174 -16.81 -2.99 -18.47
C PHE A 174 -16.61 -1.71 -19.28
N ALA A 175 -16.37 -0.56 -18.63
CA ALA A 175 -16.07 0.71 -19.28
C ALA A 175 -14.80 0.62 -20.17
N VAL A 176 -13.79 -0.13 -19.73
CA VAL A 176 -12.56 -0.37 -20.51
C VAL A 176 -12.85 -1.26 -21.73
N GLY A 177 -13.72 -2.27 -21.58
CA GLY A 177 -14.18 -3.09 -22.71
C GLY A 177 -14.95 -2.27 -23.76
N LEU A 178 -15.84 -1.38 -23.33
CA LEU A 178 -16.52 -0.43 -24.22
C LEU A 178 -15.52 0.49 -24.93
N ALA A 179 -14.56 1.06 -24.19
CA ALA A 179 -13.52 1.90 -24.77
C ALA A 179 -12.71 1.16 -25.84
N ALA A 180 -12.33 -0.10 -25.58
CA ALA A 180 -11.63 -0.93 -26.56
C ALA A 180 -12.46 -1.16 -27.84
N LEU A 181 -13.77 -1.44 -27.71
CA LEU A 181 -14.69 -1.56 -28.87
C LEU A 181 -14.74 -0.26 -29.69
N VAL A 182 -14.87 0.88 -29.02
CA VAL A 182 -14.93 2.20 -29.66
C VAL A 182 -13.61 2.55 -30.35
N LEU A 183 -12.48 2.36 -29.68
CA LEU A 183 -11.15 2.63 -30.24
C LEU A 183 -10.89 1.77 -31.48
N VAL A 184 -11.29 0.51 -31.45
CA VAL A 184 -11.14 -0.37 -32.62
C VAL A 184 -12.07 0.05 -33.76
N ALA A 185 -13.34 0.36 -33.47
CA ALA A 185 -14.29 0.83 -34.48
C ALA A 185 -13.84 2.16 -35.11
N ALA A 186 -13.32 3.09 -34.31
CA ALA A 186 -12.81 4.38 -34.74
C ALA A 186 -11.51 4.24 -35.54
N GLY A 187 -10.57 3.43 -35.07
CA GLY A 187 -9.32 3.13 -35.77
C GLY A 187 -9.58 2.51 -37.14
N ASP A 188 -10.42 1.47 -37.20
CA ASP A 188 -10.83 0.83 -38.46
C ASP A 188 -11.61 1.80 -39.39
N HIS A 189 -12.29 2.81 -38.84
CA HIS A 189 -12.96 3.84 -39.64
C HIS A 189 -11.98 4.87 -40.20
N LEU A 190 -11.05 5.36 -39.39
CA LEU A 190 -10.11 6.41 -39.77
C LEU A 190 -9.04 5.89 -40.73
N GLU A 191 -8.54 4.67 -40.52
CA GLU A 191 -7.59 4.01 -41.41
C GLU A 191 -8.14 3.86 -42.84
N ARG A 192 -9.45 3.63 -42.99
CA ARG A 192 -10.13 3.65 -44.29
C ARG A 192 -10.17 5.01 -44.96
N ARG A 193 -10.28 6.10 -44.19
CA ARG A 193 -10.33 7.47 -44.74
C ARG A 193 -8.95 8.00 -45.12
N LEU A 194 -7.91 7.59 -44.41
CA LEU A 194 -6.53 8.10 -44.55
C LEU A 194 -5.61 7.23 -45.42
N GLY A 195 -6.04 6.03 -45.84
CA GLY A 195 -5.20 5.09 -46.58
C GLY A 195 -4.79 5.56 -47.99
N PRO A 196 -3.61 5.17 -48.51
CA PRO A 196 -2.93 5.87 -49.62
C PRO A 196 -3.63 5.88 -50.99
N ASP A 197 -4.60 5.00 -51.23
CA ASP A 197 -5.16 4.82 -52.59
C ASP A 197 -6.65 5.16 -52.75
N GLY A 198 -7.40 5.49 -51.69
CA GLY A 198 -8.86 5.69 -51.78
C GLY A 198 -9.64 4.46 -52.31
N ARG A 199 -8.96 3.39 -52.72
CA ARG A 199 -9.46 2.08 -53.11
C ARG A 199 -9.40 1.18 -51.91
N ALA A 200 -10.54 1.07 -51.26
CA ALA A 200 -10.80 0.08 -50.24
C ALA A 200 -10.47 -1.32 -50.82
N PRO A 201 -9.55 -2.15 -50.26
CA PRO A 201 -9.36 -3.54 -50.71
C PRO A 201 -10.71 -4.27 -50.68
N ALA A 202 -11.01 -5.21 -51.59
CA ALA A 202 -12.35 -5.80 -51.74
C ALA A 202 -12.99 -6.36 -50.42
N GLU A 203 -12.18 -6.61 -49.38
CA GLU A 203 -12.58 -6.97 -48.02
C GLU A 203 -13.20 -5.83 -47.17
N SER A 204 -13.18 -4.59 -47.67
CA SER A 204 -13.52 -3.34 -46.96
C SER A 204 -14.82 -2.68 -47.45
N ARG A 205 -15.83 -3.49 -47.77
CA ARG A 205 -17.23 -3.05 -47.76
C ARG A 205 -17.64 -2.66 -46.33
N PRO A 206 -18.60 -1.73 -46.14
CA PRO A 206 -19.05 -1.33 -44.81
C PRO A 206 -19.42 -2.57 -44.01
N ARG A 207 -18.73 -2.80 -42.89
CA ARG A 207 -19.21 -3.74 -41.87
C ARG A 207 -19.92 -2.89 -40.81
N PRO A 208 -21.17 -2.43 -41.06
CA PRO A 208 -21.95 -1.72 -40.03
C PRO A 208 -22.05 -2.57 -38.75
N ARG A 209 -21.76 -3.88 -38.85
CA ARG A 209 -21.71 -4.83 -37.75
C ARG A 209 -20.80 -4.45 -36.58
N LEU A 210 -19.59 -3.91 -36.78
CA LEU A 210 -18.74 -3.54 -35.62
C LEU A 210 -19.26 -2.29 -34.92
N PHE A 211 -19.65 -1.27 -35.69
CA PHE A 211 -20.27 -0.07 -35.13
C PHE A 211 -21.61 -0.39 -34.44
N LEU A 212 -22.46 -1.18 -35.10
CA LEU A 212 -23.72 -1.67 -34.54
C LEU A 212 -23.47 -2.54 -33.30
N ALA A 213 -22.45 -3.39 -33.30
CA ALA A 213 -22.07 -4.15 -32.12
C ALA A 213 -21.57 -3.23 -31.00
N ALA A 214 -20.81 -2.17 -31.28
CA ALA A 214 -20.39 -1.20 -30.27
C ALA A 214 -21.60 -0.45 -29.67
N VAL A 215 -22.55 -0.02 -30.49
CA VAL A 215 -23.80 0.63 -30.04
C VAL A 215 -24.67 -0.34 -29.25
N ALA A 216 -24.85 -1.57 -29.74
CA ALA A 216 -25.59 -2.61 -29.05
C ALA A 216 -24.91 -3.01 -27.73
N SER A 217 -23.58 -3.05 -27.69
CA SER A 217 -22.79 -3.26 -26.48
C SER A 217 -23.00 -2.14 -25.47
N LEU A 218 -23.01 -0.87 -25.90
CA LEU A 218 -23.33 0.25 -25.02
C LEU A 218 -24.72 0.08 -24.39
N ALA A 219 -25.73 -0.23 -25.20
CA ALA A 219 -27.08 -0.51 -24.69
C ALA A 219 -27.11 -1.74 -23.76
N ALA A 220 -26.37 -2.79 -24.10
CA ALA A 220 -26.28 -4.02 -23.30
C ALA A 220 -25.68 -3.78 -21.91
N THR A 221 -24.76 -2.81 -21.75
CA THR A 221 -24.23 -2.44 -20.42
C THR A 221 -25.25 -1.76 -19.50
N LEU A 222 -26.42 -1.34 -20.02
CA LEU A 222 -27.52 -0.84 -19.21
C LEU A 222 -28.38 -1.97 -18.62
N LEU A 223 -28.18 -3.22 -19.05
CA LEU A 223 -28.87 -4.41 -18.53
C LEU A 223 -28.31 -4.81 -17.16
N THR A 224 -28.40 -3.92 -16.18
CA THR A 224 -28.05 -4.15 -14.78
C THR A 224 -29.25 -3.86 -13.88
N PRO A 225 -29.30 -4.39 -12.64
CA PRO A 225 -30.36 -4.07 -11.68
C PRO A 225 -30.49 -2.57 -11.35
N TYR A 226 -29.49 -1.76 -11.71
CA TYR A 226 -29.39 -0.33 -11.41
C TYR A 226 -29.53 0.58 -12.64
N GLY A 227 -29.54 0.01 -13.86
CA GLY A 227 -29.62 0.75 -15.12
C GLY A 227 -28.59 1.87 -15.21
N VAL A 228 -29.06 3.10 -15.46
CA VAL A 228 -28.22 4.29 -15.62
C VAL A 228 -27.40 4.62 -14.36
N ARG A 229 -27.91 4.32 -13.15
CA ARG A 229 -27.16 4.59 -11.90
C ARG A 229 -25.88 3.77 -11.84
N GLY A 230 -25.96 2.50 -12.25
CA GLY A 230 -24.79 1.62 -12.37
C GLY A 230 -23.80 2.11 -13.44
N TRP A 231 -24.31 2.68 -14.53
CA TRP A 231 -23.49 3.20 -15.62
C TRP A 231 -22.72 4.48 -15.26
N VAL A 232 -23.33 5.37 -14.47
CA VAL A 232 -22.71 6.63 -14.03
C VAL A 232 -21.64 6.41 -12.96
N LEU A 233 -21.74 5.34 -12.18
CA LEU A 233 -20.83 5.10 -11.04
C LEU A 233 -19.35 5.01 -11.45
N PRO A 234 -18.92 4.19 -12.44
CA PRO A 234 -17.51 4.14 -12.85
C PRO A 234 -16.96 5.48 -13.34
N LEU A 235 -17.80 6.26 -14.05
CA LEU A 235 -17.42 7.60 -14.53
C LEU A 235 -17.26 8.57 -13.36
N ARG A 236 -18.19 8.57 -12.41
CA ARG A 236 -18.11 9.40 -11.21
C ARG A 236 -16.85 9.08 -10.41
N LEU A 237 -16.56 7.80 -10.19
CA LEU A 237 -15.34 7.35 -9.50
C LEU A 237 -14.08 7.75 -10.25
N LEU A 238 -14.06 7.67 -11.59
CA LEU A 238 -12.93 8.11 -12.41
C LEU A 238 -12.69 9.62 -12.27
N PHE A 239 -13.72 10.44 -12.45
CA PHE A 239 -13.59 11.90 -12.37
C PHE A 239 -13.31 12.42 -10.96
N GLN A 240 -13.87 11.80 -9.92
CA GLN A 240 -13.53 12.11 -8.53
C GLN A 240 -12.07 11.79 -8.18
N ARG A 241 -11.41 10.90 -8.94
CA ARG A 241 -10.01 10.53 -8.73
C ARG A 241 -9.04 11.36 -9.56
N ILE A 242 -9.45 11.80 -10.76
CA ILE A 242 -8.65 12.66 -11.64
C ILE A 242 -8.74 14.14 -11.22
N GLY A 243 -9.87 14.56 -10.64
CA GLY A 243 -10.21 15.98 -10.47
C GLY A 243 -10.07 16.58 -9.06
N GLY A 244 -9.51 15.90 -8.05
CA GLY A 244 -9.42 16.51 -6.72
C GLY A 244 -8.55 15.80 -5.69
N ASP A 245 -8.14 16.58 -4.67
CA ASP A 245 -7.46 16.17 -3.43
C ASP A 245 -8.30 15.21 -2.59
N ASN A 246 -8.54 14.01 -3.11
CA ASN A 246 -9.33 13.00 -2.42
C ASN A 246 -8.43 12.25 -1.42
N VAL A 247 -8.85 12.17 -0.16
CA VAL A 247 -8.10 11.50 0.92
C VAL A 247 -7.78 10.04 0.55
N TYR A 248 -8.67 9.37 -0.18
CA TYR A 248 -8.49 7.99 -0.64
C TYR A 248 -7.36 7.81 -1.68
N SER A 249 -7.10 8.80 -2.54
CA SER A 249 -6.06 8.65 -3.58
C SER A 249 -4.65 8.81 -3.02
N ARG A 250 -4.49 9.56 -1.92
CA ARG A 250 -3.21 9.72 -1.21
C ARG A 250 -2.87 8.54 -0.32
N SER A 251 -3.87 7.88 0.29
CA SER A 251 -3.65 6.82 1.28
C SER A 251 -3.52 5.42 0.71
N ILE A 252 -3.96 5.17 -0.54
CA ILE A 252 -4.01 3.81 -1.09
C ILE A 252 -2.98 3.63 -2.23
N ALA A 253 -1.97 2.78 -1.99
CA ALA A 253 -0.83 2.56 -2.88
C ALA A 253 -1.21 2.12 -4.31
N GLU A 254 -2.33 1.43 -4.50
CA GLU A 254 -2.73 0.92 -5.82
C GLU A 254 -3.21 1.99 -6.81
N PHE A 255 -3.56 3.17 -6.32
CA PHE A 255 -4.00 4.31 -7.13
C PHE A 255 -2.85 5.20 -7.56
N GLN A 256 -1.63 4.93 -7.11
CA GLN A 256 -0.44 5.68 -7.47
C GLN A 256 0.12 5.23 -8.82
N ALA A 257 0.82 6.13 -9.49
CA ALA A 257 1.53 5.83 -10.73
C ALA A 257 2.63 4.78 -10.50
N PRO A 258 2.97 3.93 -11.50
CA PRO A 258 4.01 2.91 -11.36
C PRO A 258 5.35 3.46 -10.86
N PHE A 259 5.72 4.66 -11.29
CA PHE A 259 7.01 5.30 -10.96
C PHE A 259 6.89 6.42 -9.91
N GLY A 260 5.76 6.50 -9.19
CA GLY A 260 5.52 7.51 -8.15
C GLY A 260 5.78 6.98 -6.75
N GLY A 261 6.90 7.38 -6.13
CA GLY A 261 7.16 7.38 -4.67
C GLY A 261 7.29 6.04 -3.93
N PHE A 262 6.68 4.95 -4.41
CA PHE A 262 6.76 3.62 -3.81
C PHE A 262 7.80 2.74 -4.52
N GLY A 263 8.42 1.80 -3.80
CA GLY A 263 9.45 0.90 -4.33
C GLY A 263 9.08 0.23 -5.66
N TRP A 264 10.10 -0.05 -6.48
CA TRP A 264 9.96 -0.70 -7.79
C TRP A 264 9.76 -2.20 -7.61
N THR A 265 8.52 -2.65 -7.68
CA THR A 265 8.18 -4.08 -7.62
C THR A 265 8.52 -4.79 -8.93
N SER A 266 8.56 -6.13 -8.88
CA SER A 266 8.79 -6.96 -10.07
C SER A 266 7.73 -6.72 -11.15
N SER A 267 6.51 -6.36 -10.75
CA SER A 267 5.42 -5.95 -11.64
C SER A 267 5.75 -4.67 -12.42
N VAL A 268 6.20 -3.61 -11.72
CA VAL A 268 6.61 -2.33 -12.35
C VAL A 268 7.81 -2.51 -13.27
N GLN A 269 8.79 -3.33 -12.87
CA GLN A 269 9.95 -3.67 -13.70
C GLN A 269 9.54 -4.43 -14.96
N ALA A 270 8.66 -5.43 -14.84
CA ALA A 270 8.14 -6.19 -15.98
C ALA A 270 7.25 -5.32 -16.90
N PHE A 271 6.48 -4.40 -16.34
CA PHE A 271 5.73 -3.40 -17.10
C PHE A 271 6.66 -2.50 -17.92
N ALA A 272 7.70 -1.95 -17.29
CA ALA A 272 8.69 -1.12 -17.97
C ALA A 272 9.39 -1.89 -19.10
N LEU A 273 9.77 -3.15 -18.85
CA LEU A 273 10.34 -4.04 -19.87
C LEU A 273 9.34 -4.29 -21.02
N LEU A 274 8.08 -4.58 -20.70
CA LEU A 274 7.02 -4.83 -21.68
C LEU A 274 6.76 -3.60 -22.56
N ALA A 275 6.76 -2.40 -21.97
CA ALA A 275 6.67 -1.14 -22.71
C ALA A 275 7.91 -0.91 -23.59
N LEU A 276 9.12 -1.16 -23.06
CA LEU A 276 10.38 -0.96 -23.76
C LEU A 276 10.55 -1.90 -24.97
N ILE A 277 9.99 -3.12 -24.93
CA ILE A 277 9.99 -4.02 -26.09
C ILE A 277 8.87 -3.69 -27.09
N THR A 278 7.73 -3.17 -26.63
CA THR A 278 6.57 -2.90 -27.48
C THR A 278 6.71 -1.58 -28.26
N ALA A 279 7.28 -0.54 -27.64
CA ALA A 279 7.40 0.79 -28.26
C ALA A 279 8.30 0.82 -29.52
N PRO A 280 9.50 0.22 -29.54
CA PRO A 280 10.32 0.13 -30.75
C PRO A 280 9.66 -0.74 -31.84
N ALA A 281 8.91 -1.76 -31.43
CA ALA A 281 8.18 -2.62 -32.37
C ALA A 281 7.10 -1.85 -33.13
N LEU A 282 6.40 -0.90 -32.48
CA LEU A 282 5.45 0.02 -33.15
C LEU A 282 6.11 0.82 -34.29
N VAL A 283 7.32 1.34 -34.05
CA VAL A 283 8.06 2.14 -35.04
C VAL A 283 8.58 1.27 -36.18
N ARG A 284 9.17 0.12 -35.84
CA ARG A 284 9.83 -0.79 -36.80
C ARG A 284 8.81 -1.52 -37.68
N ALA A 285 7.73 -2.00 -37.08
CA ALA A 285 6.62 -2.69 -37.75
C ALA A 285 5.52 -1.72 -38.22
N ARG A 286 5.83 -0.43 -38.41
CA ARG A 286 4.84 0.60 -38.84
C ARG A 286 4.07 0.27 -40.12
N ARG A 287 4.59 -0.65 -40.95
CA ARG A 287 3.91 -1.13 -42.17
C ARG A 287 2.88 -2.22 -41.91
N ASP A 288 3.02 -2.94 -40.80
CA ASP A 288 2.13 -4.01 -40.36
C ASP A 288 1.18 -3.54 -39.24
N LEU A 289 1.33 -2.29 -38.79
CA LEU A 289 0.57 -1.67 -37.70
C LEU A 289 -0.75 -1.09 -38.21
N HIS A 290 -1.87 -1.57 -37.69
CA HIS A 290 -3.16 -0.92 -37.88
C HIS A 290 -3.39 0.20 -36.87
N LEU A 291 -4.17 1.21 -37.25
CA LEU A 291 -4.47 2.33 -36.37
C LEU A 291 -5.24 1.89 -35.12
N SER A 292 -6.16 0.94 -35.26
CA SER A 292 -6.91 0.39 -34.11
C SER A 292 -5.99 -0.25 -33.07
N GLU A 293 -4.88 -0.84 -33.49
CA GLU A 293 -3.89 -1.44 -32.59
C GLU A 293 -3.04 -0.40 -31.88
N ALA A 294 -2.59 0.62 -32.62
CA ALA A 294 -1.87 1.75 -32.05
C ALA A 294 -2.71 2.44 -30.98
N LEU A 295 -4.00 2.69 -31.28
CA LEU A 295 -4.95 3.29 -30.33
C LEU A 295 -5.12 2.44 -29.07
N LEU A 296 -5.28 1.11 -29.21
CA LEU A 296 -5.38 0.21 -28.06
C LEU A 296 -4.10 0.22 -27.21
N LEU A 297 -2.92 0.06 -27.83
CA LEU A 297 -1.65 0.01 -27.12
C LEU A 297 -1.37 1.33 -26.39
N VAL A 298 -1.60 2.47 -27.05
CA VAL A 298 -1.41 3.81 -26.46
C VAL A 298 -2.41 4.05 -25.32
N ALA A 299 -3.69 3.74 -25.52
CA ALA A 299 -4.71 3.98 -24.49
C ALA A 299 -4.46 3.14 -23.22
N PHE A 300 -4.15 1.85 -23.37
CA PHE A 300 -3.88 0.99 -22.22
C PHE A 300 -2.52 1.26 -21.58
N PHE A 301 -1.52 1.68 -22.35
CA PHE A 301 -0.25 2.16 -21.79
C PHE A 301 -0.47 3.42 -20.94
N ALA A 302 -1.24 4.39 -21.44
CA ALA A 302 -1.61 5.59 -20.68
C ALA A 302 -2.39 5.23 -19.40
N LEU A 303 -3.35 4.29 -19.47
CA LEU A 303 -4.04 3.80 -18.28
C LEU A 303 -3.09 3.16 -17.27
N ALA A 304 -2.11 2.36 -17.71
CA ALA A 304 -1.11 1.74 -16.84
C ALA A 304 -0.20 2.78 -16.17
N LEU A 305 0.13 3.89 -16.85
CA LEU A 305 0.88 5.00 -16.26
C LEU A 305 0.08 5.77 -15.20
N LEU A 306 -1.25 5.84 -15.34
CA LEU A 306 -2.11 6.55 -14.39
C LEU A 306 -2.23 5.83 -13.04
N ALA A 307 -2.21 4.50 -13.00
CA ALA A 307 -2.30 3.73 -11.76
C ALA A 307 -1.72 2.31 -11.88
N ARG A 308 -0.97 1.86 -10.86
CA ARG A 308 -0.37 0.51 -10.78
C ARG A 308 -1.37 -0.61 -11.03
N ARG A 309 -2.61 -0.48 -10.55
CA ARG A 309 -3.66 -1.50 -10.78
C ARG A 309 -3.98 -1.77 -12.26
N ASN A 310 -3.72 -0.80 -13.15
CA ASN A 310 -4.03 -0.94 -14.57
C ASN A 310 -2.93 -1.66 -15.38
N ILE A 311 -1.78 -2.00 -14.77
CA ILE A 311 -0.67 -2.69 -15.45
C ILE A 311 -1.13 -4.02 -16.06
N ALA A 312 -1.94 -4.80 -15.34
CA ALA A 312 -2.44 -6.09 -15.82
C ALA A 312 -3.30 -5.95 -17.10
N LEU A 313 -4.07 -4.87 -17.22
CA LEU A 313 -4.87 -4.58 -18.42
C LEU A 313 -3.96 -4.30 -19.62
N PHE A 314 -2.91 -3.49 -19.44
CA PHE A 314 -1.91 -3.28 -20.48
C PHE A 314 -1.16 -4.57 -20.83
N ALA A 315 -0.84 -5.41 -19.84
CA ALA A 315 -0.16 -6.68 -20.08
C ALA A 315 -0.95 -7.60 -21.02
N LEU A 316 -2.28 -7.70 -20.83
CA LEU A 316 -3.15 -8.46 -21.74
C LEU A 316 -3.19 -7.87 -23.16
N VAL A 317 -3.29 -6.54 -23.29
CA VAL A 317 -3.34 -5.87 -24.59
C VAL A 317 -1.99 -5.95 -25.30
N ALA A 318 -0.88 -5.72 -24.61
CA ALA A 318 0.46 -5.89 -25.14
C ALA A 318 0.73 -7.33 -25.55
N LEU A 319 0.22 -8.31 -24.79
CA LEU A 319 0.31 -9.72 -25.18
C LEU A 319 -0.48 -10.01 -26.46
N ALA A 320 -1.75 -9.60 -26.53
CA ALA A 320 -2.61 -9.88 -27.67
C ALA A 320 -2.21 -9.11 -28.96
N VAL A 321 -1.87 -7.82 -28.81
CA VAL A 321 -1.67 -6.86 -29.92
C VAL A 321 -0.20 -6.51 -30.13
N GLY A 322 0.57 -6.32 -29.06
CA GLY A 322 1.99 -5.98 -29.14
C GLY A 322 2.86 -7.15 -29.61
N THR A 323 2.57 -8.38 -29.17
CA THR A 323 3.38 -9.57 -29.51
C THR A 323 3.52 -9.80 -31.03
N PRO A 324 2.45 -9.74 -31.85
CA PRO A 324 2.56 -9.86 -33.31
C PRO A 324 3.44 -8.77 -33.94
N LEU A 325 3.38 -7.54 -33.43
CA LEU A 325 4.23 -6.42 -33.88
C LEU A 325 5.69 -6.64 -33.52
N ILE A 326 5.97 -7.14 -32.31
CA ILE A 326 7.31 -7.53 -31.87
C ILE A 326 7.86 -8.64 -32.79
N ALA A 327 7.05 -9.65 -33.09
CA ALA A 327 7.43 -10.72 -34.00
C ALA A 327 7.74 -10.19 -35.42
N ALA A 328 6.94 -9.24 -35.93
CA ALA A 328 7.18 -8.59 -37.22
C ALA A 328 8.48 -7.75 -37.22
N ALA A 329 8.71 -6.97 -36.15
CA ALA A 329 9.92 -6.18 -35.98
C ALA A 329 11.18 -7.06 -35.94
N LEU A 330 11.15 -8.19 -35.22
CA LEU A 330 12.25 -9.15 -35.18
C LEU A 330 12.54 -9.78 -36.55
N ARG A 331 11.50 -10.16 -37.31
CA ARG A 331 11.67 -10.66 -38.69
C ARG A 331 12.32 -9.63 -39.62
N SER A 332 12.00 -8.35 -39.43
CA SER A 332 12.60 -7.26 -40.21
C SER A 332 14.08 -7.02 -39.89
N LEU A 333 14.52 -7.36 -38.68
CA LEU A 333 15.93 -7.27 -38.26
C LEU A 333 16.77 -8.42 -38.81
N SER A 334 16.20 -9.62 -38.96
CA SER A 334 16.91 -10.80 -39.46
C SER A 334 17.11 -10.82 -40.99
N GLY A 335 16.87 -9.72 -41.72
CA GLY A 335 17.23 -9.59 -43.13
C GLY A 335 16.41 -10.42 -44.14
N GLY A 336 15.32 -11.07 -43.71
CA GLY A 336 14.49 -11.90 -44.60
C GLY A 336 13.71 -11.05 -45.59
N ARG A 337 14.03 -11.18 -46.90
CA ARG A 337 13.12 -10.76 -47.99
C ARG A 337 11.74 -11.38 -47.72
N ARG A 338 10.67 -10.64 -48.04
CA ARG A 338 9.28 -11.11 -48.06
C ARG A 338 9.16 -12.33 -48.99
N ALA A 339 9.46 -13.52 -48.48
CA ALA A 339 9.08 -14.76 -49.14
C ALA A 339 7.62 -15.03 -48.77
N ALA A 340 6.81 -15.34 -49.79
CA ALA A 340 5.41 -15.70 -49.67
C ALA A 340 5.23 -16.84 -48.64
N PRO A 341 4.05 -16.98 -48.02
CA PRO A 341 3.78 -18.08 -47.10
C PRO A 341 3.69 -19.39 -47.89
N SER A 342 4.82 -20.02 -48.19
CA SER A 342 4.89 -21.43 -48.54
C SER A 342 4.81 -22.24 -47.24
N SER A 343 3.99 -23.29 -47.27
CA SER A 343 3.64 -24.11 -46.12
C SER A 343 4.75 -25.07 -45.65
N ASP A 344 6.00 -24.94 -46.09
CA ASP A 344 7.06 -25.87 -45.68
C ASP A 344 8.54 -25.40 -45.74
N ASP A 345 8.85 -24.11 -45.89
CA ASP A 345 10.25 -23.68 -46.09
C ASP A 345 11.08 -23.51 -44.80
N GLY A 346 11.66 -24.61 -44.34
CA GLY A 346 13.12 -24.86 -44.48
C GLY A 346 14.17 -24.04 -43.71
N ALA A 347 13.92 -22.83 -43.21
CA ALA A 347 14.99 -21.96 -42.67
C ALA A 347 14.76 -21.47 -41.23
N GLY A 348 14.57 -22.40 -40.29
CA GLY A 348 14.56 -22.11 -38.85
C GLY A 348 15.96 -22.20 -38.26
N GLY A 349 16.79 -21.18 -38.47
CA GLY A 349 18.18 -21.15 -37.97
C GLY A 349 18.29 -21.29 -36.45
N ALA A 350 19.42 -21.80 -35.98
CA ALA A 350 19.86 -21.93 -34.58
C ALA A 350 19.27 -20.91 -33.55
N PRO A 351 19.15 -19.60 -33.85
CA PRO A 351 18.52 -18.62 -32.94
C PRO A 351 17.10 -18.96 -32.44
N ALA A 352 16.25 -19.62 -33.22
CA ALA A 352 14.86 -19.90 -32.81
C ALA A 352 14.76 -20.99 -31.73
N TRP A 353 15.63 -22.01 -31.79
CA TRP A 353 15.68 -23.06 -30.77
C TRP A 353 16.35 -22.57 -29.49
N ILE A 354 17.38 -21.73 -29.60
CA ILE A 354 18.01 -21.07 -28.45
C ILE A 354 16.97 -20.19 -27.71
N ALA A 355 16.21 -19.36 -28.44
CA ALA A 355 15.15 -18.55 -27.83
C ALA A 355 14.07 -19.40 -27.15
N SER A 356 13.71 -20.54 -27.74
CA SER A 356 12.75 -21.48 -27.14
C SER A 356 13.31 -22.13 -25.87
N GLY A 357 14.59 -22.51 -25.87
CA GLY A 357 15.29 -23.08 -24.71
C GLY A 357 15.43 -22.06 -23.57
N LEU A 358 15.80 -20.82 -23.88
CA LEU A 358 15.88 -19.72 -22.90
C LEU A 358 14.50 -19.39 -22.30
N ALA A 359 13.46 -19.33 -23.12
CA ALA A 359 12.09 -19.10 -22.64
C ALA A 359 11.61 -20.25 -21.75
N ALA A 360 11.92 -21.50 -22.11
CA ALA A 360 11.60 -22.67 -21.28
C ALA A 360 12.36 -22.64 -19.94
N ALA A 361 13.66 -22.36 -19.97
CA ALA A 361 14.49 -22.25 -18.77
C ALA A 361 14.01 -21.12 -17.85
N ALA A 362 13.71 -19.94 -18.41
CA ALA A 362 13.15 -18.81 -17.66
C ALA A 362 11.79 -19.14 -17.06
N GLY A 363 10.89 -19.79 -17.82
CA GLY A 363 9.59 -20.22 -17.33
C GLY A 363 9.69 -21.24 -16.19
N LEU A 364 10.57 -22.24 -16.30
CA LEU A 364 10.81 -23.24 -15.25
C LEU A 364 11.45 -22.62 -14.01
N ALA A 365 12.44 -21.74 -14.18
CA ALA A 365 13.07 -21.03 -13.06
C ALA A 365 12.07 -20.13 -12.32
N LEU A 366 11.21 -19.43 -13.06
CA LEU A 366 10.14 -18.60 -12.49
C LEU A 366 9.11 -19.46 -11.77
N LEU A 367 8.67 -20.58 -12.35
CA LEU A 367 7.75 -21.53 -11.72
C LEU A 367 8.33 -22.05 -10.40
N ALA A 368 9.60 -22.49 -10.40
CA ALA A 368 10.27 -22.94 -9.18
C ALA A 368 10.38 -21.81 -8.14
N ALA A 369 10.70 -20.58 -8.57
CA ALA A 369 10.78 -19.43 -7.66
C ALA A 369 9.44 -19.06 -7.02
N VAL A 370 8.33 -19.19 -7.76
CA VAL A 370 6.97 -18.97 -7.23
C VAL A 370 6.58 -20.07 -6.26
N CYS A 371 6.74 -21.34 -6.64
CA CYS A 371 6.37 -22.49 -5.82
C CYS A 371 7.17 -22.62 -4.51
N THR A 372 8.34 -21.97 -4.43
CA THR A 372 9.23 -21.97 -3.25
C THR A 372 9.18 -20.67 -2.44
N ASP A 373 8.28 -19.74 -2.78
CA ASP A 373 8.18 -18.38 -2.22
C ASP A 373 9.43 -17.49 -2.41
N ARG A 374 10.45 -17.95 -3.14
CA ARG A 374 11.65 -17.15 -3.46
C ARG A 374 11.32 -15.91 -4.28
N PHE A 375 10.29 -15.98 -5.14
CA PHE A 375 9.80 -14.81 -5.86
C PHE A 375 9.24 -13.77 -4.88
N TYR A 376 8.29 -14.16 -4.04
CA TYR A 376 7.60 -13.23 -3.13
C TYR A 376 8.51 -12.66 -2.03
N ALA A 377 9.46 -13.47 -1.53
CA ALA A 377 10.46 -13.03 -0.58
C ALA A 377 11.38 -11.94 -1.15
N ARG A 378 11.67 -11.97 -2.46
CA ARG A 378 12.45 -10.93 -3.15
C ARG A 378 11.60 -9.70 -3.49
N ASP A 379 10.35 -9.92 -3.87
CA ASP A 379 9.41 -8.85 -4.23
C ASP A 379 8.94 -8.05 -3.00
N GLY A 380 9.13 -8.59 -1.79
CA GLY A 380 8.73 -7.94 -0.53
C GLY A 380 7.20 -7.94 -0.31
N THR A 381 6.47 -8.84 -0.99
CA THR A 381 5.00 -8.89 -0.91
C THR A 381 4.52 -9.80 0.22
N GLN A 382 3.36 -9.51 0.81
CA GLN A 382 2.66 -10.40 1.75
C GLN A 382 1.82 -11.48 1.04
N ARG A 383 2.30 -11.97 -0.11
CA ARG A 383 1.65 -13.01 -0.91
C ARG A 383 2.54 -14.22 -0.90
N TYR A 384 1.96 -15.39 -0.68
CA TYR A 384 2.70 -16.65 -0.58
C TYR A 384 1.98 -17.72 -1.36
N PHE A 385 2.74 -18.58 -1.98
CA PHE A 385 2.21 -19.73 -2.67
C PHE A 385 1.48 -20.65 -1.67
N GLY A 386 0.31 -21.15 -2.06
CA GLY A 386 -0.51 -21.99 -1.20
C GLY A 386 -2.00 -21.72 -1.37
N ARG A 387 -2.80 -22.42 -0.56
CA ARG A 387 -4.26 -22.25 -0.49
C ARG A 387 -4.68 -21.89 0.93
N GLY A 388 -5.92 -21.42 1.05
CA GLY A 388 -6.49 -20.98 2.32
C GLY A 388 -6.02 -19.58 2.72
N GLU A 389 -6.38 -19.18 3.93
CA GLU A 389 -6.03 -17.87 4.48
C GLU A 389 -4.56 -17.80 4.86
N ALA A 390 -3.96 -16.61 4.68
CA ALA A 390 -2.61 -16.36 5.19
C ALA A 390 -2.62 -16.34 6.73
N PRO A 391 -1.74 -17.10 7.40
CA PRO A 391 -1.63 -17.09 8.86
C PRO A 391 -1.42 -15.67 9.41
N GLY A 392 -2.17 -15.31 10.46
CA GLY A 392 -2.08 -14.00 11.10
C GLY A 392 -2.69 -12.84 10.30
N PHE A 393 -3.27 -13.08 9.12
CA PHE A 393 -3.86 -12.03 8.30
C PHE A 393 -5.28 -11.64 8.75
N TYR A 394 -6.11 -12.63 9.08
CA TYR A 394 -7.50 -12.40 9.51
C TYR A 394 -7.68 -12.67 11.01
N PRO A 395 -8.40 -11.79 11.74
CA PRO A 395 -8.54 -11.87 13.19
C PRO A 395 -9.66 -12.81 13.63
N ALA A 396 -9.59 -14.09 13.24
CA ALA A 396 -10.65 -15.07 13.52
C ALA A 396 -10.89 -15.29 15.03
N GLY A 397 -9.81 -15.44 15.81
CA GLY A 397 -9.90 -15.63 17.26
C GLY A 397 -10.49 -14.41 17.97
N ALA A 398 -10.00 -13.22 17.64
CA ALA A 398 -10.56 -11.97 18.17
C ALA A 398 -12.03 -11.76 17.76
N ALA A 399 -12.41 -12.10 16.53
CA ALA A 399 -13.79 -12.01 16.06
C ALA A 399 -14.73 -12.93 16.85
N ASP A 400 -14.30 -14.18 17.09
CA ASP A 400 -15.05 -15.17 17.87
C ASP A 400 -15.15 -14.78 19.34
N PHE A 401 -14.06 -14.23 19.91
CA PHE A 401 -14.05 -13.69 21.27
C PHE A 401 -15.09 -12.57 21.46
N VAL A 402 -15.17 -11.63 20.51
CA VAL A 402 -16.12 -10.50 20.56
C VAL A 402 -17.57 -10.98 20.41
N LEU A 403 -17.84 -12.02 19.60
CA LEU A 403 -19.19 -12.59 19.47
C LEU A 403 -19.63 -13.39 20.70
N ALA A 404 -18.72 -14.18 21.27
CA ALA A 404 -19.03 -15.07 22.39
C ALA A 404 -19.31 -14.29 23.69
N ARG A 405 -18.85 -13.04 23.79
CA ARG A 405 -18.97 -12.19 24.97
C ARG A 405 -19.94 -11.03 24.69
N SER A 406 -20.87 -10.77 25.59
CA SER A 406 -21.74 -9.58 25.52
C SER A 406 -20.95 -8.31 25.93
N LEU A 407 -19.98 -7.93 25.10
CA LEU A 407 -19.12 -6.76 25.33
C LEU A 407 -19.90 -5.45 25.17
N PRO A 408 -19.59 -4.40 25.96
CA PRO A 408 -20.36 -3.17 25.97
C PRO A 408 -20.12 -2.30 24.73
N GLY A 409 -21.15 -1.57 24.30
CA GLY A 409 -21.07 -0.60 23.21
C GLY A 409 -20.79 -1.19 21.84
N GLU A 410 -20.49 -0.32 20.88
CA GLU A 410 -20.12 -0.69 19.51
C GLU A 410 -18.64 -1.04 19.39
N THR A 411 -18.27 -1.76 18.32
CA THR A 411 -16.88 -2.14 18.05
C THR A 411 -16.29 -1.30 16.95
N MET A 412 -15.22 -0.57 17.26
CA MET A 412 -14.31 -0.02 16.27
C MET A 412 -13.22 -1.03 15.96
N HIS A 413 -12.73 -1.03 14.73
CA HIS A 413 -11.63 -1.89 14.34
C HIS A 413 -10.84 -1.27 13.20
N ASP A 414 -9.70 -1.88 12.86
CA ASP A 414 -9.00 -1.49 11.64
C ASP A 414 -9.90 -1.78 10.43
N MET A 415 -9.99 -0.82 9.51
CA MET A 415 -10.89 -0.92 8.36
C MET A 415 -10.59 -2.12 7.47
N THR A 416 -9.33 -2.53 7.42
CA THR A 416 -8.85 -3.53 6.47
C THR A 416 -9.31 -4.95 6.81
N VAL A 417 -9.71 -5.21 8.07
CA VAL A 417 -10.38 -6.46 8.46
C VAL A 417 -11.91 -6.32 8.52
N GLY A 418 -12.46 -5.14 8.24
CA GLY A 418 -13.90 -4.87 8.33
C GLY A 418 -14.76 -5.80 7.48
N GLY A 419 -14.31 -6.13 6.26
CA GLY A 419 -15.02 -7.09 5.41
C GLY A 419 -15.05 -8.51 5.98
N PHE A 420 -13.94 -8.95 6.59
CA PHE A 420 -13.86 -10.24 7.29
C PHE A 420 -14.75 -10.28 8.53
N LEU A 421 -14.67 -9.25 9.37
CA LEU A 421 -15.51 -9.13 10.57
C LEU A 421 -16.98 -9.07 10.20
N ALA A 422 -17.37 -8.35 9.14
CA ALA A 422 -18.74 -8.29 8.67
C ALA A 422 -19.24 -9.69 8.29
N TRP A 423 -18.46 -10.46 7.54
CA TRP A 423 -18.81 -11.82 7.17
C TRP A 423 -18.94 -12.75 8.39
N ARG A 424 -18.03 -12.65 9.36
CA ARG A 424 -18.01 -13.50 10.55
C ARG A 424 -19.12 -13.16 11.55
N TRP A 425 -19.47 -11.88 11.67
CA TRP A 425 -20.42 -11.37 12.66
C TRP A 425 -21.86 -11.29 12.17
N PHE A 426 -22.11 -11.32 10.87
CA PHE A 426 -23.47 -11.23 10.34
C PHE A 426 -24.30 -12.49 10.68
N PRO A 427 -25.59 -12.35 11.05
CA PRO A 427 -26.36 -11.12 11.26
C PRO A 427 -26.27 -10.56 12.69
N GLY A 428 -25.49 -11.18 13.57
CA GLY A 428 -25.46 -10.88 15.01
C GLY A 428 -24.88 -9.51 15.37
N ARG A 429 -23.90 -8.99 14.62
CA ARG A 429 -23.28 -7.68 14.87
C ARG A 429 -22.86 -7.00 13.57
N ARG A 430 -22.95 -5.66 13.53
CA ARG A 430 -22.48 -4.80 12.41
C ARG A 430 -21.07 -4.29 12.67
N VAL A 431 -20.33 -4.00 11.60
CA VAL A 431 -18.97 -3.45 11.64
C VAL A 431 -18.97 -1.91 11.64
N PHE A 432 -17.86 -1.28 11.99
CA PHE A 432 -17.77 0.18 11.96
C PHE A 432 -17.65 0.71 10.53
N LEU A 433 -16.59 0.30 9.83
CA LEU A 433 -16.29 0.64 8.43
C LEU A 433 -15.69 -0.59 7.72
N ASP A 434 -15.80 -0.70 6.40
CA ASP A 434 -15.16 -1.72 5.59
C ASP A 434 -14.57 -1.14 4.29
N GLY A 435 -14.08 -1.99 3.40
CA GLY A 435 -13.39 -1.57 2.16
C GLY A 435 -14.28 -0.87 1.12
N ARG A 436 -15.61 -0.83 1.29
CA ARG A 436 -16.55 -0.22 0.33
C ARG A 436 -16.60 1.31 0.48
N LEU A 437 -15.58 1.97 -0.04
CA LEU A 437 -15.42 3.43 0.06
C LEU A 437 -16.61 4.22 -0.52
N GLU A 438 -17.29 3.70 -1.54
CA GLU A 438 -18.46 4.35 -2.15
C GLU A 438 -19.70 4.36 -1.25
N VAL A 439 -19.71 3.53 -0.21
CA VAL A 439 -20.81 3.43 0.76
C VAL A 439 -20.60 4.38 1.93
N HIS A 440 -19.35 4.61 2.33
CA HIS A 440 -19.02 5.34 3.54
C HIS A 440 -19.09 6.86 3.39
N ASP A 441 -19.44 7.52 4.49
CA ASP A 441 -19.41 8.99 4.56
C ASP A 441 -17.95 9.49 4.58
N PRO A 442 -17.53 10.37 3.65
CA PRO A 442 -16.18 10.92 3.63
C PRO A 442 -15.78 11.63 4.93
N GLU A 443 -16.72 12.26 5.64
CA GLU A 443 -16.43 12.93 6.91
C GLU A 443 -16.15 11.93 8.04
N VAL A 444 -16.90 10.82 8.08
CA VAL A 444 -16.67 9.74 9.03
C VAL A 444 -15.34 9.05 8.74
N TYR A 445 -15.01 8.85 7.45
CA TYR A 445 -13.72 8.30 7.06
C TYR A 445 -12.56 9.22 7.45
N ALA A 446 -12.69 10.53 7.23
CA ALA A 446 -11.68 11.50 7.65
C ALA A 446 -11.50 11.51 9.18
N ALA A 447 -12.60 11.44 9.94
CA ALA A 447 -12.56 11.35 11.40
C ALA A 447 -11.90 10.04 11.87
N TYR A 448 -12.18 8.92 11.20
CA TYR A 448 -11.52 7.64 11.47
C TYR A 448 -10.01 7.74 11.23
N LEU A 449 -9.55 8.27 10.10
CA LEU A 449 -8.11 8.44 9.84
C LEU A 449 -7.45 9.35 10.86
N LYS A 450 -8.10 10.46 11.24
CA LYS A 450 -7.59 11.37 12.27
C LYS A 450 -7.45 10.64 13.63
N SER A 451 -8.41 9.79 13.99
CA SER A 451 -8.40 9.05 15.25
C SER A 451 -7.21 8.08 15.41
N LEU A 452 -6.54 7.69 14.31
CA LEU A 452 -5.39 6.78 14.38
C LEU A 452 -4.15 7.47 14.95
N SER A 453 -4.01 8.77 14.69
CA SER A 453 -2.84 9.56 15.09
C SER A 453 -3.11 10.51 16.27
N ASP A 454 -4.38 10.78 16.57
CA ASP A 454 -4.82 11.75 17.58
C ASP A 454 -5.76 11.08 18.60
N PRO A 455 -5.27 10.77 19.82
CA PRO A 455 -6.06 10.14 20.88
C PRO A 455 -7.30 10.95 21.32
N GLU A 456 -7.26 12.28 21.26
CA GLU A 456 -8.42 13.10 21.60
C GLU A 456 -9.51 12.96 20.55
N ALA A 457 -9.12 13.00 19.27
CA ALA A 457 -10.04 12.75 18.15
C ALA A 457 -10.62 11.32 18.22
N PHE A 458 -9.84 10.33 18.67
CA PHE A 458 -10.35 8.99 18.94
C PHE A 458 -11.41 8.97 20.03
N GLU A 459 -11.18 9.62 21.18
CA GLU A 459 -12.16 9.65 22.26
C GLU A 459 -13.46 10.39 21.87
N ASP A 460 -13.36 11.44 21.06
CA ASP A 460 -14.53 12.11 20.45
C ASP A 460 -15.31 11.18 19.53
N LEU A 461 -14.61 10.45 18.66
CA LEU A 461 -15.21 9.46 17.76
C LEU A 461 -15.88 8.33 18.56
N ALA A 462 -15.21 7.85 19.61
CA ALA A 462 -15.69 6.80 20.49
C ALA A 462 -16.97 7.22 21.22
N ARG A 463 -17.05 8.47 21.70
CA ARG A 463 -18.29 9.02 22.27
C ARG A 463 -19.41 9.11 21.23
N ARG A 464 -19.12 9.68 20.05
CA ARG A 464 -20.10 9.89 18.97
C ARG A 464 -20.76 8.58 18.54
N PHE A 465 -19.97 7.51 18.42
CA PHE A 465 -20.44 6.21 17.94
C PHE A 465 -20.67 5.17 19.05
N ARG A 466 -20.59 5.58 20.33
CA ARG A 466 -20.73 4.70 21.51
C ARG A 466 -19.80 3.48 21.44
N ILE A 467 -18.56 3.69 21.00
CA ILE A 467 -17.54 2.65 20.89
C ILE A 467 -17.11 2.23 22.30
N GLY A 468 -17.29 0.95 22.61
CA GLY A 468 -16.85 0.32 23.86
C GLY A 468 -15.84 -0.81 23.65
N VAL A 469 -15.59 -1.21 22.40
CA VAL A 469 -14.62 -2.24 22.02
C VAL A 469 -13.76 -1.74 20.86
N VAL A 470 -12.46 -2.01 20.92
CA VAL A 470 -11.54 -1.84 19.80
C VAL A 470 -10.89 -3.18 19.45
N VAL A 471 -10.97 -3.59 18.19
CA VAL A 471 -10.25 -4.76 17.65
C VAL A 471 -9.23 -4.27 16.64
N TRP A 472 -7.94 -4.54 16.85
CA TRP A 472 -6.90 -4.00 15.98
C TRP A 472 -6.01 -5.10 15.41
N SER A 473 -5.91 -5.18 14.08
CA SER A 473 -4.98 -6.09 13.42
C SER A 473 -3.53 -5.68 13.65
N HIS A 474 -2.70 -6.67 13.98
CA HIS A 474 -1.26 -6.50 14.15
C HIS A 474 -0.57 -5.96 12.89
N ARG A 475 -1.09 -6.30 11.70
CA ARG A 475 -0.61 -5.81 10.40
C ARG A 475 -0.73 -4.29 10.22
N GLN A 476 -1.65 -3.66 10.96
CA GLN A 476 -1.93 -2.22 10.86
C GLN A 476 -1.46 -1.46 12.10
N SER A 477 -0.56 -2.05 12.89
CA SER A 477 -0.09 -1.46 14.15
C SER A 477 0.72 -0.18 13.95
N ALA A 478 1.57 -0.14 12.92
CA ALA A 478 2.43 1.01 12.65
C ALA A 478 1.61 2.28 12.36
N GLU A 479 0.54 2.16 11.57
CA GLU A 479 -0.33 3.28 11.17
C GLU A 479 -1.14 3.84 12.34
N ALA A 480 -1.43 3.02 13.36
CA ALA A 480 -2.21 3.39 14.53
C ALA A 480 -1.37 3.43 15.82
N ALA A 481 -0.06 3.64 15.71
CA ALA A 481 0.83 3.59 16.86
C ALA A 481 0.43 4.56 17.99
N PRO A 482 0.01 5.81 17.74
CA PRO A 482 -0.50 6.69 18.80
C PRO A 482 -1.75 6.14 19.48
N LEU A 483 -2.73 5.66 18.71
CA LEU A 483 -3.95 5.05 19.24
C LEU A 483 -3.65 3.80 20.08
N LEU A 484 -2.83 2.88 19.58
CA LEU A 484 -2.51 1.64 20.29
C LEU A 484 -1.77 1.90 21.61
N ARG A 485 -0.87 2.88 21.64
CA ARG A 485 -0.22 3.31 22.90
C ARG A 485 -1.22 3.91 23.89
N HIS A 486 -2.17 4.73 23.42
CA HIS A 486 -3.26 5.27 24.26
C HIS A 486 -4.10 4.15 24.89
N LEU A 487 -4.48 3.15 24.10
CA LEU A 487 -5.26 2.00 24.56
C LEU A 487 -4.49 1.11 25.54
N ALA A 488 -3.21 0.84 25.27
CA ALA A 488 -2.37 -0.03 26.09
C ALA A 488 -1.96 0.60 27.44
N SER A 489 -1.87 1.93 27.52
CA SER A 489 -1.46 2.65 28.74
C SER A 489 -2.58 2.82 29.79
N GLY A 490 -3.77 2.30 29.54
CA GLY A 490 -4.82 2.23 30.57
C GLY A 490 -5.70 3.47 30.73
N HIS A 491 -5.81 4.31 29.70
CA HIS A 491 -6.66 5.52 29.65
C HIS A 491 -8.17 5.22 29.63
N GLY A 492 -8.66 4.41 30.57
CA GLY A 492 -10.03 3.90 30.59
C GLY A 492 -10.28 2.74 29.62
N TRP A 493 -9.21 2.13 29.10
CA TRP A 493 -9.24 0.96 28.22
C TRP A 493 -8.38 -0.16 28.81
N LYS A 494 -8.81 -1.41 28.64
CA LYS A 494 -8.09 -2.60 29.10
C LYS A 494 -7.96 -3.61 27.97
N PRO A 495 -6.76 -4.18 27.72
CA PRO A 495 -6.62 -5.31 26.82
C PRO A 495 -7.26 -6.54 27.46
N VAL A 496 -8.05 -7.29 26.69
CA VAL A 496 -8.80 -8.46 27.20
C VAL A 496 -8.58 -9.72 26.36
N PHE A 497 -8.01 -9.57 25.17
CA PHE A 497 -7.70 -10.68 24.28
C PHE A 497 -6.58 -10.28 23.31
N VAL A 498 -5.73 -11.24 22.97
CA VAL A 498 -4.74 -11.12 21.90
C VAL A 498 -4.49 -12.51 21.30
N ASP A 499 -4.43 -12.58 19.98
CA ASP A 499 -4.03 -13.76 19.22
C ASP A 499 -2.93 -13.37 18.22
N LEU A 500 -2.55 -14.31 17.34
CA LEU A 500 -1.52 -14.06 16.31
C LEU A 500 -1.89 -12.98 15.27
N ALA A 501 -3.14 -12.50 15.22
CA ALA A 501 -3.64 -11.63 14.17
C ALA A 501 -4.10 -10.26 14.68
N ALA A 502 -4.64 -10.19 15.89
CA ALA A 502 -5.18 -8.96 16.47
C ALA A 502 -5.19 -8.93 18.00
N ALA A 503 -5.36 -7.72 18.54
CA ALA A 503 -5.66 -7.46 19.95
C ALA A 503 -7.06 -6.87 20.12
N VAL A 504 -7.70 -7.13 21.27
CA VAL A 504 -9.00 -6.59 21.66
C VAL A 504 -8.86 -5.77 22.94
N PHE A 505 -9.30 -4.52 22.88
CA PHE A 505 -9.39 -3.60 24.00
C PHE A 505 -10.85 -3.30 24.32
N VAL A 506 -11.19 -3.24 25.60
CA VAL A 506 -12.54 -2.94 26.07
C VAL A 506 -12.49 -1.73 26.99
N ARG A 507 -13.48 -0.85 26.86
CA ARG A 507 -13.63 0.33 27.71
C ARG A 507 -14.01 -0.09 29.12
N ASP A 508 -13.31 0.46 30.11
CA ASP A 508 -13.56 0.23 31.52
C ASP A 508 -14.82 1.00 31.96
N ILE A 509 -15.99 0.43 31.70
CA ILE A 509 -17.27 1.02 32.10
C ILE A 509 -17.63 0.50 33.48
N ALA A 510 -17.57 1.37 34.49
CA ALA A 510 -18.13 1.09 35.81
C ALA A 510 -19.66 0.86 35.68
N GLY A 511 -20.09 -0.40 35.82
CA GLY A 511 -21.49 -0.75 36.12
C GLY A 511 -22.46 -1.00 34.95
N GLY A 512 -22.03 -1.44 33.77
CA GLY A 512 -22.92 -1.50 32.60
C GLY A 512 -22.78 -2.67 31.63
N ALA A 513 -22.88 -3.92 32.09
CA ALA A 513 -23.37 -5.05 31.29
C ALA A 513 -23.70 -6.23 32.22
N ALA A 514 -24.77 -6.97 31.93
CA ALA A 514 -25.15 -8.19 32.64
C ALA A 514 -24.13 -9.31 32.36
N GLY A 515 -23.03 -9.32 33.10
CA GLY A 515 -21.94 -10.29 33.01
C GLY A 515 -20.68 -9.76 33.70
N ALA A 516 -19.86 -10.64 34.28
CA ALA A 516 -18.58 -10.23 34.83
C ALA A 516 -17.73 -9.59 33.71
N PRO A 517 -17.17 -8.38 33.90
CA PRO A 517 -16.32 -7.75 32.90
C PRO A 517 -15.14 -8.68 32.57
N PRO A 518 -14.76 -8.80 31.29
CA PRO A 518 -13.63 -9.65 30.91
C PRO A 518 -12.37 -9.22 31.65
N GLN A 519 -11.65 -10.19 32.21
CA GLN A 519 -10.43 -9.95 32.95
C GLN A 519 -9.36 -9.35 32.02
N ALA A 520 -8.70 -8.29 32.48
CA ALA A 520 -7.60 -7.70 31.75
C ALA A 520 -6.44 -8.70 31.62
N ILE A 521 -5.83 -8.76 30.44
CA ILE A 521 -4.62 -9.53 30.20
C ILE A 521 -3.40 -8.64 30.36
N ASP A 522 -2.30 -9.20 30.86
CA ASP A 522 -1.02 -8.52 30.88
C ASP A 522 -0.30 -8.73 29.54
N LEU A 523 -0.18 -7.66 28.75
CA LEU A 523 0.51 -7.69 27.45
C LEU A 523 2.04 -7.78 27.59
N GLY A 524 2.59 -7.57 28.79
CA GLY A 524 4.02 -7.71 29.07
C GLY A 524 4.43 -9.09 29.59
N GLU A 525 3.47 -10.02 29.75
CA GLU A 525 3.76 -11.36 30.25
C GLU A 525 4.72 -12.13 29.31
N PRO A 526 5.89 -12.61 29.77
CA PRO A 526 6.84 -13.31 28.91
C PRO A 526 6.27 -14.56 28.22
N MET A 527 5.36 -15.28 28.89
CA MET A 527 4.70 -16.47 28.31
C MET A 527 3.71 -16.14 27.20
N LEU A 528 3.29 -14.87 27.06
CA LEU A 528 2.38 -14.47 26.00
C LEU A 528 3.00 -14.61 24.62
N ALA A 529 4.25 -14.14 24.44
CA ALA A 529 4.98 -14.26 23.18
C ALA A 529 5.11 -15.74 22.78
N ARG A 530 5.45 -16.61 23.74
CA ARG A 530 5.55 -18.05 23.50
C ARG A 530 4.22 -18.68 23.06
N ARG A 531 3.11 -18.33 23.73
CA ARG A 531 1.77 -18.80 23.35
C ARG A 531 1.39 -18.37 21.92
N LEU A 532 1.76 -17.16 21.53
CA LEU A 532 1.52 -16.65 20.18
C LEU A 532 2.36 -17.38 19.14
N LEU A 533 3.63 -17.70 19.45
CA LEU A 533 4.48 -18.53 18.59
C LEU A 533 3.89 -19.95 18.40
N ASP A 534 3.34 -20.54 19.46
CA ASP A 534 2.68 -21.85 19.35
C ASP A 534 1.40 -21.77 18.48
N GLN A 535 0.63 -20.67 18.56
CA GLN A 535 -0.50 -20.42 17.65
C GLN A 535 -0.05 -20.27 16.19
N ILE A 536 1.05 -19.56 15.94
CA ILE A 536 1.62 -19.39 14.60
C ILE A 536 2.05 -20.75 14.04
N ALA A 537 2.76 -21.56 14.83
CA ALA A 537 3.17 -22.90 14.42
C ALA A 537 1.97 -23.80 14.08
N ALA A 538 0.89 -23.72 14.86
CA ALA A 538 -0.34 -24.45 14.58
C ALA A 538 -1.03 -23.98 13.28
N ALA A 539 -1.06 -22.66 13.03
CA ALA A 539 -1.63 -22.09 11.81
C ALA A 539 -0.81 -22.48 10.56
N ASP A 540 0.52 -22.52 10.66
CA ASP A 540 1.40 -22.98 9.59
C ASP A 540 1.22 -24.47 9.28
N LEU A 541 1.07 -25.30 10.32
CA LEU A 541 0.77 -26.72 10.14
C LEU A 541 -0.57 -26.93 9.43
N ALA A 542 -1.61 -26.18 9.84
CA ALA A 542 -2.90 -26.21 9.17
C ALA A 542 -2.79 -25.77 7.70
N SER A 543 -2.00 -24.73 7.42
CA SER A 543 -1.78 -24.26 6.05
C SER A 543 -1.03 -25.28 5.18
N THR A 544 -0.11 -26.05 5.77
CA THR A 544 0.63 -27.12 5.07
C THR A 544 -0.31 -28.21 4.53
N SER A 545 -1.41 -28.49 5.23
CA SER A 545 -2.42 -29.45 4.75
C SER A 545 -3.16 -29.00 3.49
N LEU A 546 -3.11 -27.71 3.16
CA LEU A 546 -3.76 -27.09 2.00
C LEU A 546 -2.79 -26.90 0.82
N ASP A 547 -1.53 -27.33 0.95
CA ASP A 547 -0.49 -27.20 -0.07
C ASP A 547 -0.95 -27.78 -1.43
N PRO A 548 -0.90 -26.99 -2.52
CA PRO A 548 -1.24 -27.48 -3.85
C PRO A 548 -0.22 -28.45 -4.44
N LEU A 549 1.01 -28.52 -3.93
CA LEU A 549 2.05 -29.41 -4.45
C LEU A 549 2.08 -30.77 -3.72
N PRO A 550 2.27 -31.87 -4.46
CA PRO A 550 2.49 -33.18 -3.86
C PRO A 550 3.84 -33.24 -3.13
N LEU A 551 3.92 -34.08 -2.10
CA LEU A 551 5.08 -34.20 -1.20
C LEU A 551 6.42 -34.38 -1.93
N PHE A 552 6.45 -35.16 -3.01
CA PHE A 552 7.70 -35.40 -3.75
C PHE A 552 8.23 -34.12 -4.44
N LEU A 553 7.36 -33.24 -4.94
CA LEU A 553 7.79 -31.95 -5.50
C LEU A 553 8.23 -31.01 -4.39
N ARG A 554 7.57 -31.07 -3.22
CA ARG A 554 7.95 -30.26 -2.07
C ARG A 554 9.33 -30.64 -1.51
N ALA A 555 9.71 -31.92 -1.56
CA ALA A 555 11.06 -32.37 -1.22
C ALA A 555 12.14 -31.80 -2.15
N LEU A 556 11.83 -31.62 -3.43
CA LEU A 556 12.73 -31.00 -4.42
C LEU A 556 12.72 -29.46 -4.36
N LEU A 557 11.59 -28.88 -3.94
CA LEU A 557 11.31 -27.45 -3.89
C LEU A 557 10.90 -27.03 -2.47
N PRO A 558 11.82 -27.04 -1.50
CA PRO A 558 11.51 -26.66 -0.13
C PRO A 558 11.06 -25.20 -0.04
N TRP A 559 10.14 -24.93 0.88
CA TRP A 559 9.66 -23.58 1.17
C TRP A 559 10.81 -22.68 1.61
N ARG A 560 10.72 -21.40 1.24
CA ARG A 560 11.41 -20.32 1.95
C ARG A 560 10.36 -19.54 2.72
N GLU A 561 10.08 -19.96 3.94
CA GLU A 561 9.05 -19.34 4.76
C GLU A 561 9.41 -17.89 5.09
N VAL A 562 8.43 -17.01 4.92
CA VAL A 562 8.51 -15.61 5.33
C VAL A 562 7.69 -15.47 6.61
N PRO A 563 8.31 -15.08 7.74
CA PRO A 563 7.69 -15.09 9.06
C PRO A 563 6.75 -13.89 9.27
N VAL A 564 5.72 -13.73 8.43
CA VAL A 564 4.86 -12.53 8.44
C VAL A 564 4.04 -12.40 9.72
N ALA A 565 3.51 -13.52 10.23
CA ALA A 565 2.70 -13.51 11.44
C ALA A 565 3.55 -13.10 12.66
N GLU A 566 4.77 -13.63 12.76
CA GLU A 566 5.73 -13.25 13.81
C GLU A 566 6.07 -11.77 13.70
N VAL A 567 6.40 -11.28 12.50
CA VAL A 567 6.77 -9.89 12.27
C VAL A 567 5.64 -8.93 12.61
N ASN A 568 4.43 -9.17 12.11
CA ASN A 568 3.28 -8.30 12.40
C ASN A 568 3.00 -8.27 13.92
N THR A 569 3.04 -9.43 14.57
CA THR A 569 2.84 -9.53 16.03
C THR A 569 3.96 -8.82 16.80
N ALA A 570 5.22 -8.97 16.36
CA ALA A 570 6.36 -8.28 16.95
C ALA A 570 6.24 -6.76 16.84
N LEU A 571 5.81 -6.27 15.66
CA LEU A 571 5.56 -4.85 15.42
C LEU A 571 4.44 -4.31 16.31
N PHE A 572 3.37 -5.08 16.56
CA PHE A 572 2.34 -4.71 17.53
C PHE A 572 2.93 -4.49 18.93
N PHE A 573 3.69 -5.47 19.46
CA PHE A 573 4.31 -5.35 20.78
C PHE A 573 5.33 -4.22 20.86
N ALA A 574 6.13 -4.01 19.80
CA ALA A 574 7.06 -2.88 19.73
C ALA A 574 6.34 -1.53 19.78
N VAL A 575 5.21 -1.40 19.07
CA VAL A 575 4.40 -0.17 19.05
C VAL A 575 3.86 0.18 20.43
N ILE A 576 3.40 -0.82 21.19
CA ILE A 576 2.85 -0.62 22.55
C ILE A 576 3.93 -0.60 23.65
N GLY A 577 5.22 -0.63 23.28
CA GLY A 577 6.36 -0.53 24.21
C GLY A 577 6.67 -1.82 24.99
N GLN A 578 6.21 -2.97 24.50
CA GLN A 578 6.47 -4.28 25.09
C GLN A 578 7.69 -4.94 24.42
N ASP A 579 8.86 -4.35 24.63
CA ASP A 579 10.09 -4.70 23.92
C ASP A 579 10.52 -6.15 24.13
N GLY A 580 10.25 -6.74 25.31
CA GLY A 580 10.59 -8.13 25.60
C GLY A 580 9.87 -9.13 24.68
N ALA A 581 8.56 -8.97 24.54
CA ALA A 581 7.75 -9.81 23.64
C ALA A 581 8.11 -9.55 22.17
N ALA A 582 8.33 -8.28 21.80
CA ALA A 582 8.75 -7.92 20.45
C ALA A 582 10.10 -8.54 20.07
N GLU A 583 11.09 -8.49 20.97
CA GLU A 583 12.41 -9.10 20.76
C GLU A 583 12.30 -10.62 20.55
N GLU A 584 11.53 -11.32 21.37
CA GLU A 584 11.35 -12.77 21.25
C GLU A 584 10.75 -13.15 19.89
N LEU A 585 9.70 -12.45 19.46
CA LEU A 585 9.03 -12.67 18.19
C LEU A 585 9.94 -12.34 16.99
N PHE A 586 10.72 -11.25 17.03
CA PHE A 586 11.68 -10.95 15.98
C PHE A 586 12.82 -11.97 15.90
N ARG A 587 13.29 -12.49 17.05
CA ARG A 587 14.27 -13.58 17.07
C ARG A 587 13.71 -14.88 16.48
N ALA A 588 12.45 -15.20 16.77
CA ALA A 588 11.77 -16.34 16.14
C ALA A 588 11.63 -16.15 14.62
N ALA A 589 11.26 -14.95 14.17
CA ALA A 589 11.24 -14.62 12.75
C ALA A 589 12.63 -14.79 12.09
N LEU A 590 13.70 -14.30 12.73
CA LEU A 590 15.07 -14.46 12.26
C LEU A 590 15.55 -15.92 12.23
N ALA A 591 15.05 -16.79 13.11
CA ALA A 591 15.36 -18.20 13.05
C ALA A 591 14.85 -18.85 11.75
N ARG A 592 13.72 -18.38 11.20
CA ARG A 592 13.15 -18.84 9.92
C ARG A 592 13.78 -18.15 8.71
N ALA A 593 14.15 -16.87 8.85
CA ALA A 593 14.71 -16.05 7.77
C ALA A 593 16.01 -15.34 8.18
N PRO A 594 17.11 -16.07 8.46
CA PRO A 594 18.34 -15.49 9.03
C PRO A 594 19.10 -14.55 8.10
N LEU A 595 18.81 -14.61 6.79
CA LEU A 595 19.42 -13.80 5.74
C LEU A 595 18.54 -12.61 5.32
N ASN A 596 17.54 -12.23 6.12
CA ASN A 596 16.70 -11.07 5.83
C ASN A 596 17.24 -9.80 6.52
N PRO A 597 17.78 -8.82 5.78
CA PRO A 597 18.34 -7.60 6.37
C PRO A 597 17.29 -6.75 7.10
N VAL A 598 16.03 -6.76 6.62
CA VAL A 598 14.93 -6.00 7.25
C VAL A 598 14.65 -6.51 8.66
N LEU A 599 14.64 -7.83 8.87
CA LEU A 599 14.40 -8.41 10.20
C LEU A 599 15.52 -8.09 11.20
N HIS A 600 16.77 -8.04 10.73
CA HIS A 600 17.89 -7.62 11.59
C HIS A 600 17.75 -6.14 11.97
N TYR A 601 17.31 -5.29 11.05
CA TYR A 601 17.03 -3.89 11.32
C TYR A 601 15.84 -3.66 12.25
N ASP A 602 14.72 -4.34 12.03
CA ASP A 602 13.54 -4.22 12.91
C ASP A 602 13.87 -4.70 14.33
N LEU A 603 14.64 -5.79 14.47
CA LEU A 603 15.17 -6.22 15.76
C LEU A 603 16.09 -5.14 16.36
N ALA A 604 16.93 -4.48 15.56
CA ALA A 604 17.80 -3.41 16.04
C ALA A 604 16.99 -2.24 16.62
N LEU A 605 15.88 -1.84 15.99
CA LEU A 605 15.00 -0.79 16.49
C LEU A 605 14.39 -1.14 17.86
N VAL A 606 13.93 -2.38 18.03
CA VAL A 606 13.40 -2.86 19.33
C VAL A 606 14.50 -2.89 20.39
N LEU A 607 15.69 -3.38 20.04
CA LEU A 607 16.82 -3.41 20.97
C LEU A 607 17.28 -2.01 21.37
N GLU A 608 17.23 -1.04 20.45
CA GLU A 608 17.52 0.37 20.71
C GLU A 608 16.50 0.97 21.68
N HIS A 609 15.20 0.74 21.46
CA HIS A 609 14.13 1.16 22.38
C HIS A 609 14.34 0.57 23.77
N ALA A 610 14.69 -0.72 23.85
CA ALA A 610 14.97 -1.43 25.09
C ALA A 610 16.28 -0.99 25.79
N GLY A 611 17.04 -0.04 25.22
CA GLY A 611 18.32 0.44 25.75
C GLY A 611 19.50 -0.53 25.55
N LYS A 612 19.32 -1.62 24.79
CA LYS A 612 20.34 -2.64 24.48
C LYS A 612 21.22 -2.19 23.31
N ASN A 613 21.86 -1.03 23.46
CA ASN A 613 22.56 -0.30 22.39
C ASN A 613 23.64 -1.13 21.65
N SER A 614 24.40 -1.97 22.36
CA SER A 614 25.43 -2.82 21.74
C SER A 614 24.82 -3.91 20.86
N ALA A 615 23.73 -4.53 21.31
CA ALA A 615 23.01 -5.54 20.54
C ALA A 615 22.28 -4.91 19.33
N ALA A 616 21.70 -3.72 19.52
CA ALA A 616 21.08 -2.95 18.44
C ALA A 616 22.08 -2.63 17.32
N ARG A 617 23.27 -2.14 17.68
CA ARG A 617 24.35 -1.87 16.72
C ARG A 617 24.77 -3.12 15.96
N ALA A 618 25.00 -4.23 16.66
CA ALA A 618 25.38 -5.49 16.03
C ALA A 618 24.31 -6.00 15.04
N ALA A 619 23.03 -5.80 15.35
CA ALA A 619 21.93 -6.15 14.46
C ALA A 619 21.90 -5.24 13.20
N CYS A 620 22.12 -3.92 13.33
CA CYS A 620 22.28 -3.03 12.16
C CYS A 620 23.50 -3.41 11.29
N GLU A 621 24.64 -3.70 11.90
CA GLU A 621 25.85 -4.14 11.19
C GLU A 621 25.59 -5.47 10.45
N ARG A 622 24.81 -6.38 11.04
CA ARG A 622 24.40 -7.62 10.38
C ARG A 622 23.48 -7.37 9.19
N ALA A 623 22.55 -6.42 9.30
CA ALA A 623 21.70 -6.01 8.19
C ALA A 623 22.55 -5.48 7.01
N LEU A 624 23.53 -4.63 7.28
CA LEU A 624 24.46 -4.09 6.27
C LEU A 624 25.40 -5.15 5.69
N ALA A 625 25.80 -6.15 6.47
CA ALA A 625 26.58 -7.27 5.96
C ALA A 625 25.79 -8.13 4.96
N LEU A 626 24.47 -8.20 5.11
CA LEU A 626 23.57 -8.91 4.20
C LEU A 626 23.19 -8.05 2.99
N ASP A 627 22.97 -6.76 3.21
CA ASP A 627 22.67 -5.77 2.17
C ASP A 627 23.40 -4.44 2.45
N PRO A 628 24.57 -4.23 1.81
CA PRO A 628 25.32 -2.98 1.94
C PRO A 628 24.60 -1.74 1.40
N SER A 629 23.50 -1.92 0.64
CA SER A 629 22.69 -0.82 0.10
C SER A 629 21.50 -0.45 0.99
N PHE A 630 21.40 -1.05 2.19
CA PHE A 630 20.27 -0.85 3.08
C PHE A 630 20.33 0.47 3.85
N ALA A 631 19.87 1.55 3.20
CA ALA A 631 19.93 2.93 3.70
C ALA A 631 19.37 3.12 5.13
N ALA A 632 18.29 2.40 5.46
CA ALA A 632 17.65 2.49 6.78
C ALA A 632 18.59 2.06 7.92
N ALA A 633 19.42 1.04 7.70
CA ALA A 633 20.38 0.56 8.68
C ALA A 633 21.54 1.56 8.88
N HIS A 634 22.02 2.20 7.81
CA HIS A 634 22.97 3.32 7.90
C HIS A 634 22.37 4.49 8.73
N ALA A 635 21.11 4.87 8.47
CA ALA A 635 20.45 5.93 9.22
C ALA A 635 20.26 5.58 10.72
N ALA A 636 20.01 4.31 11.06
CA ALA A 636 19.96 3.87 12.45
C ALA A 636 21.34 3.90 13.13
N LEU A 637 22.40 3.43 12.46
CA LEU A 637 23.77 3.55 12.98
C LEU A 637 24.16 5.01 13.19
N ALA A 638 23.73 5.92 12.32
CA ALA A 638 23.95 7.35 12.50
C ALA A 638 23.31 7.90 13.77
N ARG A 639 22.06 7.51 14.06
CA ARG A 639 21.37 7.88 15.30
C ARG A 639 22.06 7.29 16.53
N GLN A 640 22.49 6.04 16.46
CA GLN A 640 23.21 5.37 17.56
C GLN A 640 24.58 6.04 17.81
N ALA A 641 25.30 6.42 16.76
CA ALA A 641 26.55 7.17 16.87
C ALA A 641 26.31 8.56 17.47
N LEU A 642 25.24 9.25 17.07
CA LEU A 642 24.86 10.54 17.66
C LEU A 642 24.55 10.39 19.17
N ALA A 643 23.80 9.35 19.56
CA ALA A 643 23.49 9.08 20.97
C ALA A 643 24.75 8.77 21.80
N GLN A 644 25.79 8.21 21.17
CA GLN A 644 27.11 7.97 21.78
C GLN A 644 28.00 9.23 21.78
N GLY A 645 27.55 10.34 21.21
CA GLY A 645 28.32 11.59 21.08
C GLY A 645 29.31 11.60 19.92
N ASP A 646 29.37 10.56 19.09
CA ASP A 646 30.22 10.50 17.90
C ASP A 646 29.55 11.19 16.71
N ALA A 647 29.64 12.52 16.72
CA ALA A 647 29.11 13.37 15.64
C ALA A 647 29.79 13.12 14.28
N GLY A 648 31.03 12.60 14.26
CA GLY A 648 31.75 12.31 13.02
C GLY A 648 31.18 11.09 12.33
N ALA A 649 31.05 9.99 13.08
CA ALA A 649 30.43 8.76 12.59
C ALA A 649 28.96 8.99 12.20
N ALA A 650 28.19 9.75 12.99
CA ALA A 650 26.81 10.06 12.67
C ALA A 650 26.65 10.73 11.29
N LEU A 651 27.46 11.75 11.00
CA LEU A 651 27.43 12.44 9.70
C LEU A 651 27.86 11.53 8.55
N ALA A 652 28.87 10.68 8.76
CA ALA A 652 29.35 9.74 7.74
C ALA A 652 28.27 8.69 7.38
N GLU A 653 27.60 8.15 8.39
CA GLU A 653 26.54 7.16 8.21
C GLU A 653 25.28 7.77 7.55
N TRP A 654 24.87 8.99 7.93
CA TRP A 654 23.80 9.69 7.22
C TRP A 654 24.17 9.99 5.76
N ALA A 655 25.42 10.36 5.48
CA ALA A 655 25.88 10.56 4.10
C ALA A 655 25.94 9.23 3.30
N ALA A 656 26.20 8.10 3.95
CA ALA A 656 26.07 6.79 3.33
C ALA A 656 24.60 6.45 3.01
N ALA A 657 23.70 6.66 3.97
CA ALA A 657 22.27 6.47 3.77
C ALA A 657 21.72 7.34 2.63
N GLU A 658 22.07 8.64 2.61
CA GLU A 658 21.58 9.61 1.61
C GLU A 658 22.03 9.30 0.17
N ARG A 659 23.22 8.69 0.00
CA ARG A 659 23.68 8.22 -1.32
C ARG A 659 22.83 7.08 -1.88
N LEU A 660 22.15 6.34 -1.03
CA LEU A 660 21.37 5.14 -1.38
C LEU A 660 19.89 5.46 -1.50
N ALA A 661 19.34 6.26 -0.58
CA ALA A 661 17.96 6.71 -0.58
C ALA A 661 17.82 8.08 0.11
N PRO A 662 16.81 8.89 -0.25
CA PRO A 662 16.50 10.11 0.50
C PRO A 662 16.30 9.81 1.99
N LEU A 663 16.87 10.63 2.86
CA LEU A 663 16.67 10.53 4.30
C LEU A 663 15.21 10.85 4.65
N ASP A 664 14.68 10.14 5.66
CA ASP A 664 13.37 10.46 6.22
C ASP A 664 13.39 11.77 7.03
N GLY A 665 12.21 12.31 7.33
CA GLY A 665 12.09 13.58 8.04
C GLY A 665 12.79 13.55 9.41
N ALA A 666 12.73 12.43 10.12
CA ALA A 666 13.36 12.27 11.43
C ALA A 666 14.90 12.32 11.35
N ALA A 667 15.49 11.64 10.37
CA ALA A 667 16.93 11.65 10.13
C ALA A 667 17.41 13.03 9.67
N LEU A 668 16.67 13.71 8.79
CA LEU A 668 16.97 15.09 8.37
C LEU A 668 16.91 16.07 9.55
N GLN A 669 15.88 15.98 10.40
CA GLN A 669 15.80 16.82 11.60
C GLN A 669 16.97 16.56 12.57
N ALA A 670 17.31 15.30 12.81
CA ALA A 670 18.43 14.92 13.69
C ALA A 670 19.78 15.40 13.14
N ARG A 671 20.01 15.24 11.84
CA ARG A 671 21.22 15.73 11.15
C ARG A 671 21.28 17.25 11.16
N GLY A 672 20.20 17.93 10.77
CA GLY A 672 20.09 19.38 10.77
C GLY A 672 20.31 19.98 12.17
N ALA A 673 19.77 19.36 13.23
CA ALA A 673 20.02 19.78 14.60
C ALA A 673 21.49 19.64 15.00
N LEU A 674 22.16 18.55 14.62
CA LEU A 674 23.59 18.36 14.85
C LEU A 674 24.43 19.40 14.09
N LEU A 675 24.15 19.62 12.81
CA LEU A 675 24.83 20.61 11.97
C LEU A 675 24.68 22.03 12.55
N ALA A 676 23.47 22.39 12.98
CA ALA A 676 23.19 23.68 13.60
C ALA A 676 23.94 23.90 14.93
N ARG A 677 24.17 22.84 15.71
CA ARG A 677 25.01 22.87 16.92
C ARG A 677 26.49 23.04 16.59
N ARG A 678 26.94 22.53 15.45
CA ARG A 678 28.32 22.70 14.94
C ARG A 678 28.53 24.01 14.18
N GLY A 679 27.50 24.85 14.05
CA GLY A 679 27.55 26.13 13.34
C GLY A 679 27.41 26.03 11.82
N GLN A 680 27.14 24.85 11.28
CA GLN A 680 26.90 24.60 9.85
C GLN A 680 25.43 24.93 9.51
N LEU A 681 25.12 26.23 9.55
CA LEU A 681 23.74 26.71 9.46
C LEU A 681 23.13 26.54 8.06
N ASP A 682 23.93 26.69 7.00
CA ASP A 682 23.42 26.64 5.63
C ASP A 682 22.97 25.20 5.27
N GLU A 683 23.75 24.19 5.67
CA GLU A 683 23.39 22.78 5.51
C GLU A 683 22.21 22.38 6.41
N ALA A 684 22.18 22.86 7.66
CA ALA A 684 21.04 22.64 8.55
C ALA A 684 19.74 23.23 7.98
N ILE A 685 19.79 24.44 7.40
CA ILE A 685 18.63 25.08 6.75
C ILE A 685 18.12 24.21 5.59
N GLU A 686 19.01 23.63 4.79
CA GLU A 686 18.58 22.77 3.67
C GLU A 686 17.91 21.48 4.16
N ASP A 687 18.43 20.83 5.20
CA ASP A 687 17.80 19.66 5.82
C ASP A 687 16.38 19.99 6.31
N TYR A 688 16.20 21.08 7.05
CA TYR A 688 14.88 21.50 7.52
C TYR A 688 13.95 21.95 6.38
N ARG A 689 14.47 22.55 5.30
CA ARG A 689 13.67 22.84 4.09
C ARG A 689 13.15 21.57 3.42
N GLN A 690 13.96 20.51 3.38
CA GLN A 690 13.50 19.22 2.87
C GLN A 690 12.36 18.68 3.74
N VAL A 691 12.50 18.70 5.08
CA VAL A 691 11.45 18.27 6.01
C VAL A 691 10.16 19.07 5.85
N VAL A 692 10.25 20.40 5.74
CA VAL A 692 9.07 21.27 5.57
C VAL A 692 8.40 21.06 4.20
N ARG A 693 9.15 20.71 3.16
CA ARG A 693 8.59 20.35 1.85
C ARG A 693 7.88 19.00 1.88
N SER A 694 8.43 18.00 2.54
CA SER A 694 7.83 16.67 2.63
C SER A 694 6.66 16.61 3.61
N GLU A 695 6.72 17.37 4.71
CA GLU A 695 5.74 17.34 5.81
C GLU A 695 5.15 18.75 6.05
N PRO A 696 4.40 19.32 5.09
CA PRO A 696 3.99 20.72 5.12
C PRO A 696 3.03 21.07 6.27
N HIS A 697 2.40 20.06 6.89
CA HIS A 697 1.42 20.20 7.97
C HIS A 697 2.02 20.09 9.37
N ARG A 698 3.33 19.84 9.50
CA ARG A 698 3.98 19.81 10.82
C ARG A 698 4.49 21.19 11.20
N MET A 699 4.06 21.63 12.39
CA MET A 699 4.42 22.94 12.93
C MET A 699 5.88 22.99 13.41
N ALA A 700 6.34 21.99 14.16
CA ALA A 700 7.67 22.01 14.80
C ALA A 700 8.84 22.21 13.80
N PRO A 701 8.95 21.46 12.69
CA PRO A 701 10.05 21.66 11.73
C PRO A 701 10.04 23.04 11.06
N ARG A 702 8.87 23.67 10.90
CA ARG A 702 8.77 25.04 10.38
C ARG A 702 9.30 26.07 11.36
N LEU A 703 9.00 25.89 12.65
CA LEU A 703 9.50 26.77 13.70
C LEU A 703 11.02 26.61 13.90
N ASP A 704 11.52 25.38 13.81
CA ASP A 704 12.97 25.11 13.83
C ASP A 704 13.67 25.78 12.63
N LEU A 705 13.08 25.69 11.43
CA LEU A 705 13.58 26.37 10.24
C LEU A 705 13.59 27.90 10.41
N ALA A 706 12.52 28.47 11.00
CA ALA A 706 12.47 29.90 11.29
C ALA A 706 13.58 30.33 12.27
N PHE A 707 13.85 29.51 13.29
CA PHE A 707 14.95 29.75 14.23
C PHE A 707 16.33 29.68 13.55
N LEU A 708 16.52 28.75 12.61
CA LEU A 708 17.75 28.66 11.83
C LEU A 708 17.93 29.89 10.91
N TYR A 709 16.87 30.35 10.25
CA TYR A 709 16.90 31.59 9.47
C TYR A 709 17.24 32.80 10.33
N GLN A 710 16.63 32.90 11.52
CA GLN A 710 16.94 33.96 12.47
C GLN A 710 18.42 33.94 12.87
N ARG A 711 18.97 32.79 13.26
CA ARG A 711 20.41 32.64 13.59
C ARG A 711 21.33 33.00 12.43
N ARG A 712 20.87 32.82 11.19
CA ARG A 712 21.60 33.17 9.97
C ARG A 712 21.47 34.66 9.57
N GLY A 713 20.57 35.41 10.22
CA GLY A 713 20.27 36.82 9.90
C GLY A 713 19.19 37.02 8.83
N MET A 714 18.39 36.00 8.53
CA MET A 714 17.35 35.98 7.50
C MET A 714 15.95 36.22 8.10
N GLY A 715 15.74 37.42 8.67
CA GLY A 715 14.51 37.75 9.43
C GLY A 715 13.21 37.63 8.64
N GLU A 716 13.19 38.09 7.38
CA GLU A 716 12.02 38.00 6.50
C GLU A 716 11.60 36.54 6.25
N GLN A 717 12.57 35.65 6.00
CA GLN A 717 12.30 34.23 5.80
C GLN A 717 11.84 33.56 7.10
N ALA A 718 12.39 33.95 8.25
CA ALA A 718 11.93 33.48 9.55
C ALA A 718 10.47 33.87 9.79
N LEU A 719 10.11 35.14 9.54
CA LEU A 719 8.75 35.65 9.68
C LEU A 719 7.76 34.91 8.76
N ALA A 720 8.15 34.64 7.52
CA ALA A 720 7.34 33.90 6.57
C ALA A 720 7.02 32.47 7.05
N GLU A 721 8.01 31.73 7.59
CA GLU A 721 7.76 30.38 8.11
C GLU A 721 6.96 30.39 9.41
N ILE A 722 7.15 31.38 10.29
CA ILE A 722 6.31 31.58 11.49
C ILE A 722 4.85 31.83 11.08
N GLY A 723 4.61 32.67 10.07
CA GLY A 723 3.27 32.92 9.55
C GLY A 723 2.60 31.67 8.98
N ARG A 724 3.35 30.85 8.24
CA ARG A 724 2.87 29.55 7.73
C ARG A 724 2.57 28.58 8.86
N ALA A 725 3.40 28.53 9.89
CA ALA A 725 3.16 27.72 11.08
C ALA A 725 1.91 28.17 11.84
N ALA A 726 1.71 29.49 12.02
CA ALA A 726 0.52 30.05 12.67
C ALA A 726 -0.78 29.76 11.91
N ALA A 727 -0.72 29.64 10.57
CA ALA A 727 -1.88 29.28 9.76
C ALA A 727 -2.35 27.82 9.97
N LEU A 728 -1.49 26.93 10.45
CA LEU A 728 -1.85 25.53 10.72
C LEU A 728 -2.73 25.41 11.97
N ASP A 729 -2.38 26.15 13.04
CA ASP A 729 -3.22 26.30 14.23
C ASP A 729 -3.05 27.72 14.81
N PRO A 730 -4.06 28.60 14.61
CA PRO A 730 -4.02 29.97 15.11
C PRO A 730 -3.97 30.10 16.64
N ARG A 731 -4.35 29.06 17.38
CA ARG A 731 -4.38 29.07 18.86
C ARG A 731 -3.10 28.49 19.47
N SER A 732 -2.23 27.87 18.69
CA SER A 732 -0.97 27.33 19.17
C SER A 732 -0.07 28.41 19.77
N ALA A 733 0.58 28.11 20.89
CA ALA A 733 1.56 29.01 21.51
C ALA A 733 2.85 29.08 20.68
N GLY A 734 3.31 27.98 20.08
CA GLY A 734 4.60 27.86 19.41
C GLY A 734 4.91 28.98 18.39
N PRO A 735 4.06 29.25 17.39
CA PRO A 735 4.31 30.32 16.42
C PRO A 735 4.29 31.72 17.05
N ARG A 736 3.44 31.94 18.06
CA ARG A 736 3.38 33.22 18.78
C ARG A 736 4.63 33.46 19.64
N VAL A 737 5.14 32.40 20.28
CA VAL A 737 6.42 32.40 20.99
C VAL A 737 7.57 32.66 20.02
N ALA A 738 7.61 32.00 18.86
CA ALA A 738 8.62 32.22 17.84
C ALA A 738 8.62 33.67 17.32
N LEU A 739 7.44 34.27 17.11
CA LEU A 739 7.31 35.68 16.73
C LEU A 739 7.85 36.62 17.82
N ALA A 740 7.55 36.35 19.08
CA ALA A 740 8.08 37.14 20.19
C ALA A 740 9.62 37.05 20.28
N ARG A 741 10.18 35.86 20.04
CA ARG A 741 11.65 35.67 19.97
C ARG A 741 12.28 36.38 18.78
N LEU A 742 11.60 36.46 17.64
CA LEU A 742 12.07 37.21 16.48
C LEU A 742 12.11 38.72 16.78
N ARG A 743 11.03 39.27 17.35
CA ARG A 743 10.97 40.67 17.82
C ARG A 743 12.07 41.01 18.81
N ALA A 744 12.32 40.11 19.77
CA ALA A 744 13.39 40.29 20.74
C ALA A 744 14.77 40.39 20.06
N ALA A 745 15.05 39.58 19.04
CA ALA A 745 16.30 39.65 18.29
C ALA A 745 16.42 40.89 17.39
N GLU A 746 15.29 41.45 16.95
CA GLU A 746 15.22 42.74 16.24
C GLU A 746 15.35 43.95 17.19
N GLY A 747 15.41 43.72 18.50
CA GLY A 747 15.61 44.74 19.53
C GLY A 747 14.34 45.20 20.25
N ASP A 748 13.15 44.72 19.86
CA ASP A 748 11.88 45.01 20.54
C ASP A 748 11.67 44.09 21.76
N LEU A 749 12.50 44.28 22.79
CA LEU A 749 12.46 43.48 24.02
C LEU A 749 11.15 43.69 24.80
N ALA A 750 10.66 44.93 24.85
CA ALA A 750 9.43 45.28 25.57
C ALA A 750 8.18 44.68 24.90
N GLY A 751 8.10 44.75 23.57
CA GLY A 751 7.02 44.12 22.81
C GLY A 751 7.08 42.59 22.87
N ALA A 752 8.27 42.00 22.86
CA ALA A 752 8.46 40.55 23.06
C ALA A 752 7.99 40.10 24.45
N GLU A 753 8.39 40.79 25.52
CA GLU A 753 7.98 40.47 26.90
C GLU A 753 6.45 40.57 27.05
N LYS A 754 5.86 41.65 26.53
CA LYS A 754 4.40 41.84 26.55
C LYS A 754 3.67 40.71 25.83
N ALA A 755 4.18 40.28 24.66
CA ALA A 755 3.60 39.19 23.89
C ALA A 755 3.69 37.85 24.63
N LEU A 756 4.84 37.53 25.23
CA LEU A 756 5.04 36.29 25.99
C LEU A 756 4.13 36.23 27.22
N ARG A 757 3.98 37.34 27.95
CA ARG A 757 3.05 37.40 29.09
C ARG A 757 1.58 37.26 28.67
N ALA A 758 1.19 37.78 27.51
CA ALA A 758 -0.16 37.57 26.98
C ALA A 758 -0.42 36.09 26.65
N ILE A 759 0.57 35.40 26.05
CA ILE A 759 0.48 33.95 25.80
C ILE A 759 0.31 33.19 27.12
N LEU A 760 1.07 33.54 28.15
CA LEU A 760 0.98 32.89 29.47
C LEU A 760 -0.33 33.20 30.22
N ALA A 761 -0.95 34.36 29.99
CA ALA A 761 -2.27 34.66 30.54
C ALA A 761 -3.36 33.76 29.94
N GLU A 762 -3.26 33.43 28.65
CA GLU A 762 -4.19 32.52 27.96
C GLU A 762 -3.85 31.05 28.20
N GLN A 763 -2.56 30.71 28.28
CA GLN A 763 -2.03 29.36 28.41
C GLN A 763 -1.01 29.29 29.56
N PRO A 764 -1.47 29.26 30.83
CA PRO A 764 -0.59 29.32 32.00
C PRO A 764 0.36 28.11 32.17
N ARG A 765 0.18 27.06 31.37
CA ARG A 765 1.03 25.86 31.36
C ARG A 765 1.86 25.73 30.08
N SER A 766 2.05 26.82 29.33
CA SER A 766 2.90 26.80 28.13
C SER A 766 4.39 26.79 28.52
N ALA A 767 4.99 25.60 28.50
CA ALA A 767 6.41 25.40 28.80
C ALA A 767 7.33 26.25 27.90
N GLU A 768 6.99 26.33 26.60
CA GLU A 768 7.74 27.08 25.58
C GLU A 768 7.70 28.59 25.83
N ALA A 769 6.54 29.13 26.25
CA ALA A 769 6.40 30.55 26.54
C ALA A 769 7.15 30.95 27.82
N HIS A 770 7.10 30.11 28.86
CA HIS A 770 7.90 30.30 30.08
C HIS A 770 9.40 30.30 29.78
N LEU A 771 9.88 29.31 28.99
CA LEU A 771 11.29 29.24 28.60
C LEU A 771 11.72 30.45 27.78
N ALA A 772 10.92 30.87 26.79
CA ALA A 772 11.24 32.04 25.98
C ALA A 772 11.28 33.34 26.81
N LEU A 773 10.37 33.49 27.78
CA LEU A 773 10.36 34.64 28.70
C LEU A 773 11.58 34.62 29.62
N ALA A 774 11.95 33.46 30.16
CA ALA A 774 13.16 33.31 30.94
C ALA A 774 14.41 33.75 30.17
N LEU A 775 14.57 33.29 28.92
CA LEU A 775 15.71 33.66 28.08
C LEU A 775 15.77 35.17 27.79
N LEU A 776 14.61 35.79 27.56
CA LEU A 776 14.51 37.24 27.36
C LEU A 776 14.92 38.03 28.62
N LEU A 777 14.47 37.56 29.80
CA LEU A 777 14.78 38.17 31.10
C LEU A 777 16.26 38.03 31.45
N VAL A 778 16.89 36.90 31.10
CA VAL A 778 18.34 36.73 31.22
C VAL A 778 19.09 37.73 30.36
N GLY A 779 18.69 37.91 29.09
CA GLY A 779 19.27 38.94 28.21
C GLY A 779 19.09 40.36 28.75
N SER A 780 18.07 40.59 29.58
CA SER A 780 17.77 41.87 30.23
C SER A 780 18.36 42.01 31.65
N LEU A 781 19.26 41.10 32.06
CA LEU A 781 19.89 41.06 33.38
C LEU A 781 18.92 40.88 34.57
N ARG A 782 17.68 40.46 34.33
CA ARG A 782 16.63 40.22 35.33
C ARG A 782 16.63 38.77 35.81
N HIS A 783 17.76 38.36 36.40
CA HIS A 783 18.04 36.94 36.69
C HIS A 783 17.06 36.29 37.68
N ASP A 784 16.53 37.02 38.67
CA ASP A 784 15.60 36.44 39.66
C ASP A 784 14.21 36.17 39.08
N GLU A 785 13.74 37.02 38.16
CA GLU A 785 12.52 36.77 37.39
C GLU A 785 12.73 35.61 36.42
N ALA A 786 13.88 35.58 35.73
CA ALA A 786 14.21 34.50 34.82
C ALA A 786 14.19 33.13 35.53
N MET A 787 14.72 33.04 36.75
CA MET A 787 14.71 31.79 37.53
C MET A 787 13.29 31.28 37.83
N ARG A 788 12.35 32.18 38.17
CA ARG A 788 10.94 31.78 38.39
C ARG A 788 10.30 31.22 37.13
N GLU A 789 10.56 31.85 35.99
CA GLU A 789 10.05 31.38 34.70
C GLU A 789 10.70 30.06 34.27
N LEU A 790 11.99 29.82 34.58
CA LEU A 790 12.63 28.53 34.34
C LEU A 790 12.03 27.41 35.20
N GLU A 791 11.72 27.69 36.47
CA GLU A 791 11.03 26.73 37.35
C GLU A 791 9.63 26.41 36.83
N ALA A 792 8.89 27.42 36.35
CA ALA A 792 7.59 27.24 35.72
C ALA A 792 7.69 26.47 34.41
N ALA A 793 8.71 26.72 33.59
CA ALA A 793 8.96 25.99 32.35
C ALA A 793 9.21 24.50 32.61
N VAL A 794 10.01 24.15 33.63
CA VAL A 794 10.26 22.75 34.04
C VAL A 794 8.99 22.13 34.61
N GLY A 795 8.27 22.85 35.48
CA GLY A 795 6.98 22.39 36.02
C GLY A 795 5.90 22.16 34.96
N ALA A 796 5.98 22.88 33.83
CA ALA A 796 5.12 22.74 32.67
C ALA A 796 5.60 21.67 31.66
N GLY A 797 6.72 20.98 31.92
CA GLY A 797 7.20 19.86 31.12
C GLY A 797 8.46 20.11 30.29
N THR A 798 9.19 21.22 30.49
CA THR A 798 10.51 21.41 29.88
C THR A 798 11.53 20.46 30.51
N ASP A 799 12.23 19.66 29.70
CA ASP A 799 13.35 18.84 30.17
C ASP A 799 14.49 19.72 30.71
N PRO A 800 14.91 19.57 31.98
CA PRO A 800 16.06 20.28 32.54
C PRO A 800 17.36 20.13 31.72
N GLY A 801 17.51 19.04 30.96
CA GLY A 801 18.61 18.83 30.03
C GLY A 801 18.70 19.92 28.96
N VAL A 802 17.56 20.44 28.48
CA VAL A 802 17.49 21.55 27.50
C VAL A 802 18.11 22.81 28.07
N LEU A 803 17.89 23.09 29.37
CA LEU A 803 18.42 24.27 30.03
C LEU A 803 19.95 24.25 30.11
N SER A 804 20.53 23.06 30.32
CA SER A 804 21.99 22.89 30.40
C SER A 804 22.70 23.15 29.06
N GLY A 805 22.01 22.93 27.94
CA GLY A 805 22.52 23.11 26.59
C GLY A 805 22.42 24.55 26.07
N GLU A 806 21.67 25.43 26.74
CA GLU A 806 21.36 26.76 26.22
C GLU A 806 22.45 27.78 26.60
N PRO A 807 23.19 28.34 25.61
CA PRO A 807 24.31 29.25 25.88
C PRO A 807 23.91 30.49 26.68
N ALA A 808 22.70 31.03 26.46
CA ALA A 808 22.24 32.23 27.17
C ALA A 808 22.12 31.98 28.69
N LEU A 809 21.85 30.75 29.13
CA LEU A 809 21.68 30.40 30.53
C LEU A 809 23.01 30.17 31.26
N ARG A 810 24.15 30.16 30.57
CA ARG A 810 25.48 29.98 31.20
C ARG A 810 25.78 31.03 32.27
N VAL A 811 25.22 32.24 32.14
CA VAL A 811 25.36 33.30 33.15
C VAL A 811 24.74 32.91 34.50
N LEU A 812 23.78 31.98 34.51
CA LEU A 812 23.13 31.46 35.71
C LEU A 812 23.85 30.23 36.29
N ALA A 813 24.88 29.68 35.62
CA ALA A 813 25.56 28.44 36.02
C ALA A 813 26.16 28.48 37.43
N GLY A 814 26.54 29.67 37.91
CA GLY A 814 27.05 29.87 39.28
C GLY A 814 25.97 29.99 40.36
N ARG A 815 24.68 30.04 40.00
CA ARG A 815 23.60 30.21 40.98
C ARG A 815 23.15 28.86 41.59
N PRO A 816 23.02 28.75 42.92
CA PRO A 816 22.62 27.50 43.59
C PRO A 816 21.22 26.99 43.20
N ASP A 817 20.28 27.90 42.94
CA ASP A 817 18.92 27.59 42.50
C ASP A 817 18.88 27.01 41.08
N PHE A 818 19.65 27.56 40.15
CA PHE A 818 19.80 27.02 38.80
C PHE A 818 20.45 25.63 38.79
N VAL A 819 21.51 25.42 39.58
CA VAL A 819 22.14 24.10 39.72
C VAL A 819 21.17 23.08 40.32
N ARG A 820 20.33 23.48 41.29
CA ARG A 820 19.28 22.60 41.83
C ARG A 820 18.21 22.27 40.79
N LEU A 821 17.82 23.24 39.96
CA LEU A 821 16.85 23.04 38.89
C LEU A 821 17.35 22.02 37.86
N LEU A 822 18.63 22.11 37.46
CA LEU A 822 19.26 21.16 36.53
C LEU A 822 19.38 19.74 37.10
N ARG A 823 19.49 19.60 38.43
CA ARG A 823 19.57 18.29 39.12
C ARG A 823 18.22 17.62 39.33
N ARG A 824 17.10 18.27 38.99
CA ARG A 824 15.77 17.63 38.96
C ARG A 824 15.63 16.74 37.73
N THR A 825 16.56 15.83 37.49
CA THR A 825 16.36 14.67 36.61
C THR A 825 15.75 13.57 37.47
N GLY A 826 14.53 13.12 37.12
CA GLY A 826 13.71 12.19 37.92
C GLY A 826 14.34 10.81 38.18
N PRO A 827 13.61 9.90 38.82
CA PRO A 827 12.14 9.76 38.81
C PRO A 827 11.37 10.76 39.68
#